data_AF-N9TYR2-F1
#
_entry.id   AF-N9TYR2-F1
#
_cell.length_a   1.000
_cell.length_b   1.000
_cell.length_c   1.000
_cell.angle_alpha   90.00
_cell.angle_beta   90.00
_cell.angle_gamma   90.00
#
_symmetry.space_group_name_H-M   'P 1'
#
loop_
_entity.id
_entity.type
_entity.pdbx_description
1 polymer ?
#
loop_
_entity_poly.entity_id
_entity_poly.type
_entity_poly.pdbx_seq_one_letter_code
_entity_poly.pdbx_strand_id
1 'polypeptide(L)'
;MNLKLPLLAVAMSAALAGCAGQTSSASNQAVVDTLAGNLVVKYEVVTNDGPGAGIDCQALGSEWASCGIAKLHLTNQGAAVDSKNWELYIHSIRRLQRVDSDQFKLTFVTGDLYKLEPTEKFQGFAQGQTVEVPMVVEYWMLFESDVMPNWYVSAEGAQPKVLASMSNIDDASTYQKPMPADGWKRTKDDKNILMNAQTRYEANVTSSLLPAGKIDNQILPTPMKQVVKAGPQVDLSSIKLNVLDLPTDRAEALKAELTRLGVTLSDTGYPVTVKVGGSKVKQAEGYDMNIGRQGTLIRGSDVNGAFWGAQSLLSLLGVDDKLVSPMSVEDAPRFEYRGMQTDVARYFRSLETMKKLVDQMSAMKLNKLHLGLTNDEGWRLEIPGLPELTDVGSKRCHDVTETQCLLPQLGSGPTSDNMGSGFYSKADYIELVRYAQARGVTVIPEINMPAHARAAVVSMEARYKRLMSEGKEAEANQFRLTDPQDTSNVTSVQFYDKMSFINPCQPGAATFVAKVMDEVAQMHQAAGQPLTAWHYGGDEAKNIMLGGGYQDPAVTKAEEQVGWRGNTDWSKQDKPFGKSPQCQKMIDEGKIKEVGELPVYFAKEVSEMVKGHGFSTLQAWEDGLKYAKNAGEFATDKTRVNFWETLYWGGFNEAMRWAHNGYEVVLSNPDYLYFDFPNEVHPAERGYYWATRFNDTRKVFSFAPENLPQNAETSVDRDGNAFVAKGEHDPVKFKGISGQQWSETVRTDAQYEYMVYPRIFSMAERAWHKGGFELDYVKGREFSGETKHVNKATLNKEWNQFANVLGQRVLPKLDKAGVEYRLSVPGGKVVNGALEANVDLPGLTIEFSTDGQSWSRYDAGNKPMVSGTVYLRTVSFDGKRVSRVTEVNG
;
A
#
# COMPACT_ATOMS: atom_id res chain seq x y z
N MET A 1 -21.29 47.68 71.87
CA MET A 1 -21.73 48.49 70.71
C MET A 1 -20.78 48.22 69.56
N ASN A 2 -21.33 47.94 68.37
CA ASN A 2 -20.71 47.84 67.02
C ASN A 2 -19.52 48.79 66.76
N LEU A 3 -18.60 48.61 65.79
CA LEU A 3 -18.20 47.56 64.81
C LEU A 3 -16.70 47.90 64.42
N LYS A 4 -15.87 47.16 63.66
CA LYS A 4 -16.01 46.26 62.49
C LYS A 4 -14.82 45.25 62.46
N LEU A 5 -14.45 44.66 61.30
CA LEU A 5 -13.36 43.67 61.11
C LEU A 5 -12.39 44.05 59.93
N PRO A 6 -11.24 43.36 59.75
CA PRO A 6 -10.16 43.72 58.80
C PRO A 6 -10.12 42.95 57.47
N LEU A 7 -9.25 43.40 56.54
CA LEU A 7 -8.86 42.69 55.30
C LEU A 7 -7.73 41.68 55.55
N LEU A 8 -7.94 40.39 55.23
CA LEU A 8 -6.85 39.43 55.00
C LEU A 8 -7.33 38.18 54.23
N ALA A 9 -7.72 38.34 52.95
CA ALA A 9 -8.32 37.25 52.16
C ALA A 9 -8.08 37.38 50.63
N VAL A 10 -6.86 37.15 50.15
CA VAL A 10 -6.57 36.94 48.70
C VAL A 10 -5.48 35.87 48.45
N ALA A 11 -4.48 35.73 49.34
CA ALA A 11 -3.27 34.93 49.04
C ALA A 11 -3.38 33.40 49.21
N MET A 12 -4.43 32.85 49.84
CA MET A 12 -4.53 31.38 50.09
C MET A 12 -5.35 30.61 49.05
N SER A 13 -6.11 31.29 48.17
CA SER A 13 -7.00 30.62 47.22
C SER A 13 -6.26 29.98 46.03
N ALA A 14 -5.08 30.49 45.66
CA ALA A 14 -4.30 29.96 44.54
C ALA A 14 -3.53 28.67 44.90
N ALA A 15 -3.07 28.53 46.15
CA ALA A 15 -2.30 27.36 46.58
C ALA A 15 -3.17 26.08 46.68
N LEU A 16 -4.41 26.22 47.17
CA LEU A 16 -5.33 25.09 47.31
C LEU A 16 -5.84 24.55 45.95
N ALA A 17 -6.01 25.41 44.95
CA ALA A 17 -6.36 24.99 43.59
C ALA A 17 -5.23 24.20 42.91
N GLY A 18 -3.97 24.63 43.09
CA GLY A 18 -2.80 23.91 42.56
C GLY A 18 -2.63 22.51 43.15
N CYS A 19 -2.83 22.36 44.47
CA CYS A 19 -2.75 21.05 45.13
C CYS A 19 -3.87 20.09 44.67
N ALA A 20 -5.09 20.58 44.45
CA ALA A 20 -6.20 19.74 44.00
C ALA A 20 -5.98 19.16 42.59
N GLY A 21 -5.49 19.99 41.64
CA GLY A 21 -5.16 19.55 40.28
C GLY A 21 -3.98 18.55 40.22
N GLN A 22 -2.99 18.69 41.11
CA GLN A 22 -1.89 17.73 41.21
C GLN A 22 -2.32 16.39 41.81
N THR A 23 -3.26 16.37 42.77
CA THR A 23 -3.77 15.11 43.32
C THR A 23 -4.68 14.35 42.36
N SER A 24 -5.51 15.03 41.58
CA SER A 24 -6.36 14.38 40.58
C SER A 24 -5.58 13.83 39.39
N SER A 25 -4.60 14.57 38.86
CA SER A 25 -3.72 14.08 37.78
C SER A 25 -2.87 12.89 38.22
N ALA A 26 -2.32 12.89 39.44
CA ALA A 26 -1.61 11.74 40.00
C ALA A 26 -2.52 10.50 40.16
N SER A 27 -3.78 10.70 40.59
CA SER A 27 -4.78 9.63 40.67
C SER A 27 -5.15 9.06 39.30
N ASN A 28 -5.35 9.93 38.30
CA ASN A 28 -5.66 9.52 36.93
C ASN A 28 -4.47 8.79 36.28
N GLN A 29 -3.23 9.24 36.50
CA GLN A 29 -2.05 8.52 36.02
C GLN A 29 -1.94 7.12 36.63
N ALA A 30 -2.24 6.95 37.92
CA ALA A 30 -2.25 5.62 38.54
C ALA A 30 -3.30 4.68 37.91
N VAL A 31 -4.46 5.20 37.50
CA VAL A 31 -5.49 4.44 36.76
C VAL A 31 -4.98 4.04 35.37
N VAL A 32 -4.42 4.98 34.61
CA VAL A 32 -3.84 4.70 33.27
C VAL A 32 -2.73 3.67 33.38
N ASP A 33 -1.82 3.80 34.35
CA ASP A 33 -0.70 2.88 34.57
C ASP A 33 -1.18 1.48 34.96
N THR A 34 -2.19 1.39 35.83
CA THR A 34 -2.78 0.11 36.23
C THR A 34 -3.45 -0.59 35.05
N LEU A 35 -4.27 0.13 34.27
CA LEU A 35 -4.94 -0.44 33.10
C LEU A 35 -3.95 -0.79 31.99
N ALA A 36 -2.99 0.08 31.66
CA ALA A 36 -1.99 -0.18 30.62
C ALA A 36 -1.10 -1.39 30.94
N GLY A 37 -0.72 -1.56 32.21
CA GLY A 37 0.09 -2.70 32.65
C GLY A 37 -0.68 -4.03 32.78
N ASN A 38 -1.98 -4.00 33.05
CA ASN A 38 -2.71 -5.19 33.52
C ASN A 38 -4.02 -5.52 32.79
N LEU A 39 -4.58 -4.61 31.98
CA LEU A 39 -5.76 -4.90 31.17
C LEU A 39 -5.34 -5.64 29.89
N VAL A 40 -5.64 -6.93 29.86
CA VAL A 40 -5.42 -7.79 28.70
C VAL A 40 -6.65 -7.73 27.80
N VAL A 41 -6.44 -7.34 26.55
CA VAL A 41 -7.45 -7.42 25.49
C VAL A 41 -7.28 -8.73 24.74
N LYS A 42 -8.38 -9.44 24.49
CA LYS A 42 -8.49 -10.35 23.34
C LYS A 42 -9.66 -9.92 22.45
N TYR A 43 -9.37 -9.65 21.19
CA TYR A 43 -10.37 -9.43 20.14
C TYR A 43 -10.84 -10.78 19.57
N GLU A 44 -12.14 -11.00 19.52
CA GLU A 44 -12.75 -12.19 18.93
C GLU A 44 -13.67 -11.77 17.77
N VAL A 45 -13.36 -12.24 16.55
CA VAL A 45 -14.34 -12.21 15.44
C VAL A 45 -15.30 -13.38 15.69
N VAL A 46 -16.55 -13.09 16.01
CA VAL A 46 -17.57 -14.11 16.33
C VAL A 46 -18.20 -14.64 15.04
N THR A 47 -18.59 -13.73 14.13
CA THR A 47 -19.08 -14.06 12.79
C THR A 47 -18.96 -12.86 11.85
N ASN A 48 -18.71 -13.13 10.57
CA ASN A 48 -18.77 -12.14 9.49
C ASN A 48 -20.14 -12.11 8.78
N ASP A 49 -21.10 -12.92 9.23
CA ASP A 49 -22.49 -12.92 8.79
C ASP A 49 -23.40 -12.44 9.93
N GLY A 50 -23.45 -11.12 10.13
CA GLY A 50 -24.34 -10.46 11.07
C GLY A 50 -25.83 -10.68 10.77
N PRO A 51 -26.30 -10.58 9.51
CA PRO A 51 -27.69 -10.90 9.16
C PRO A 51 -28.08 -12.34 9.49
N GLY A 52 -27.20 -13.31 9.21
CA GLY A 52 -27.37 -14.71 9.60
C GLY A 52 -27.39 -14.94 11.11
N ALA A 53 -26.76 -14.04 11.89
CA ALA A 53 -26.82 -14.01 13.36
C ALA A 53 -27.95 -13.13 13.92
N GLY A 54 -28.88 -12.65 13.08
CA GLY A 54 -30.06 -11.88 13.49
C GLY A 54 -29.82 -10.38 13.73
N ILE A 55 -28.71 -9.83 13.24
CA ILE A 55 -28.44 -8.39 13.28
C ILE A 55 -29.06 -7.71 12.06
N ASP A 56 -29.91 -6.71 12.30
CA ASP A 56 -30.44 -5.84 11.25
C ASP A 56 -29.39 -4.81 10.81
N CYS A 57 -28.43 -5.26 10.00
CA CYS A 57 -27.38 -4.42 9.43
C CYS A 57 -27.95 -3.29 8.53
N GLN A 58 -29.15 -3.48 7.95
CA GLN A 58 -29.83 -2.46 7.17
C GLN A 58 -30.27 -1.29 8.07
N ALA A 59 -30.98 -1.57 9.17
CA ALA A 59 -31.41 -0.55 10.12
C ALA A 59 -30.24 0.14 10.85
N LEU A 60 -29.11 -0.56 11.01
CA LEU A 60 -27.86 0.02 11.53
C LEU A 60 -27.14 0.95 10.55
N GLY A 61 -27.59 1.06 9.30
CA GLY A 61 -26.94 1.89 8.28
C GLY A 61 -25.56 1.37 7.89
N SER A 62 -25.41 0.04 7.79
CA SER A 62 -24.21 -0.64 7.30
C SER A 62 -24.21 -0.67 5.78
N GLU A 63 -23.10 -0.33 5.11
CA GLU A 63 -23.06 -0.34 3.65
C GLU A 63 -23.36 -1.75 3.12
N TRP A 64 -24.15 -1.82 2.05
CA TRP A 64 -24.62 -3.07 1.45
C TRP A 64 -25.34 -4.00 2.45
N ALA A 65 -25.94 -3.43 3.51
CA ALA A 65 -26.51 -4.15 4.65
C ALA A 65 -25.58 -5.25 5.20
N SER A 66 -24.27 -5.02 5.13
CA SER A 66 -23.24 -5.99 5.49
C SER A 66 -22.58 -5.60 6.81
N CYS A 67 -22.71 -6.45 7.83
CA CYS A 67 -22.04 -6.26 9.12
C CYS A 67 -21.74 -7.63 9.75
N GLY A 68 -20.78 -7.66 10.68
CA GLY A 68 -20.40 -8.82 11.49
C GLY A 68 -20.51 -8.56 12.98
N ILE A 69 -20.30 -9.60 13.79
CA ILE A 69 -20.25 -9.53 15.24
C ILE A 69 -18.82 -9.78 15.71
N ALA A 70 -18.31 -8.89 16.55
CA ALA A 70 -17.07 -9.06 17.28
C ALA A 70 -17.33 -9.04 18.79
N LYS A 71 -16.33 -9.44 19.58
CA LYS A 71 -16.37 -9.37 21.04
C LYS A 71 -15.00 -9.01 21.59
N LEU A 72 -14.94 -8.00 22.44
CA LEU A 72 -13.76 -7.71 23.26
C LEU A 72 -13.82 -8.51 24.55
N HIS A 73 -12.72 -9.15 24.91
CA HIS A 73 -12.50 -9.75 26.22
C HIS A 73 -11.53 -8.86 26.96
N LEU A 74 -12.01 -8.18 28.00
CA LEU A 74 -11.23 -7.25 28.81
C LEU A 74 -10.91 -7.92 30.15
N THR A 75 -9.73 -8.52 30.27
CA THR A 75 -9.30 -9.26 31.47
C THR A 75 -8.33 -8.41 32.30
N ASN A 76 -8.70 -8.05 33.53
CA ASN A 76 -7.78 -7.35 34.44
C ASN A 76 -6.93 -8.36 35.23
N GLN A 77 -5.62 -8.37 34.99
CA GLN A 77 -4.67 -9.24 35.70
C GLN A 77 -4.09 -8.61 36.98
N GLY A 78 -4.37 -7.34 37.24
CA GLY A 78 -3.82 -6.55 38.34
C GLY A 78 -4.81 -6.34 39.49
N ALA A 79 -4.57 -5.31 40.30
CA ALA A 79 -5.50 -4.86 41.33
C ALA A 79 -6.83 -4.38 40.71
N ALA A 80 -7.92 -4.41 41.48
CA ALA A 80 -9.22 -3.96 41.02
C ALA A 80 -9.21 -2.48 40.60
N VAL A 81 -9.93 -2.14 39.52
CA VAL A 81 -10.04 -0.76 39.01
C VAL A 81 -11.51 -0.36 38.91
N ASP A 82 -11.97 0.42 39.89
CA ASP A 82 -13.36 0.91 39.99
C ASP A 82 -13.52 2.35 39.44
N SER A 83 -12.44 2.95 38.96
CA SER A 83 -12.46 4.31 38.39
C SER A 83 -13.29 4.35 37.11
N LYS A 84 -14.07 5.43 36.94
CA LYS A 84 -14.73 5.80 35.67
C LYS A 84 -13.94 6.83 34.86
N ASN A 85 -12.83 7.35 35.39
CA ASN A 85 -12.06 8.42 34.78
C ASN A 85 -10.94 7.85 33.88
N TRP A 86 -11.33 7.14 32.81
CA TRP A 86 -10.41 6.63 31.79
C TRP A 86 -11.14 6.45 30.45
N GLU A 87 -10.36 6.48 29.37
CA GLU A 87 -10.83 6.24 28.00
C GLU A 87 -9.89 5.21 27.35
N LEU A 88 -10.43 4.16 26.75
CA LEU A 88 -9.66 3.21 25.94
C LEU A 88 -9.80 3.58 24.46
N TYR A 89 -8.71 4.05 23.85
CA TYR A 89 -8.66 4.37 22.43
C TYR A 89 -8.42 3.12 21.60
N ILE A 90 -9.29 2.94 20.59
CA ILE A 90 -9.41 1.75 19.76
C ILE A 90 -9.21 2.16 18.31
N HIS A 91 -8.35 1.44 17.60
CA HIS A 91 -8.13 1.58 16.16
C HIS A 91 -8.91 0.51 15.40
N SER A 92 -9.74 0.92 14.43
CA SER A 92 -10.54 0.04 13.59
C SER A 92 -10.76 0.61 12.20
N ILE A 93 -10.26 -0.10 11.19
CA ILE A 93 -10.47 0.14 9.75
C ILE A 93 -11.89 -0.22 9.26
N ARG A 94 -12.75 -0.67 10.18
CA ARG A 94 -14.18 -0.92 9.97
C ARG A 94 -14.96 0.01 10.88
N ARG A 95 -16.15 0.48 10.46
CA ARG A 95 -16.99 1.25 11.39
C ARG A 95 -17.46 0.35 12.52
N LEU A 96 -17.11 0.72 13.76
CA LEU A 96 -17.62 0.09 14.96
C LEU A 96 -18.99 0.72 15.26
N GLN A 97 -20.05 0.08 14.75
CA GLN A 97 -21.39 0.68 14.70
C GLN A 97 -22.14 0.61 16.03
N ARG A 98 -21.84 -0.40 16.88
CA ARG A 98 -22.56 -0.63 18.13
C ARG A 98 -21.70 -1.39 19.15
N VAL A 99 -21.89 -1.09 20.43
CA VAL A 99 -21.44 -1.90 21.58
C VAL A 99 -22.68 -2.36 22.34
N ASP A 100 -22.77 -3.66 22.60
CA ASP A 100 -23.89 -4.31 23.28
C ASP A 100 -23.57 -4.55 24.77
N SER A 101 -23.25 -3.46 25.47
CA SER A 101 -23.02 -3.43 26.91
C SER A 101 -23.47 -2.08 27.47
N ASP A 102 -24.22 -2.08 28.58
CA ASP A 102 -24.66 -0.84 29.21
C ASP A 102 -23.63 -0.25 30.18
N GLN A 103 -22.53 -0.97 30.44
CA GLN A 103 -21.37 -0.51 31.20
C GLN A 103 -20.40 0.36 30.39
N PHE A 104 -20.49 0.34 29.06
CA PHE A 104 -19.59 1.08 28.18
C PHE A 104 -20.34 1.91 27.14
N LYS A 105 -19.74 3.02 26.75
CA LYS A 105 -20.13 3.86 25.61
C LYS A 105 -19.00 3.82 24.59
N LEU A 106 -19.35 3.65 23.32
CA LEU A 106 -18.43 3.82 22.22
C LEU A 106 -18.65 5.20 21.58
N THR A 107 -17.59 5.95 21.37
CA THR A 107 -17.61 7.24 20.66
C THR A 107 -16.65 7.17 19.48
N PHE A 108 -17.15 7.49 18.28
CA PHE A 108 -16.31 7.72 17.12
C PHE A 108 -15.57 9.05 17.25
N VAL A 109 -14.28 9.09 16.88
CA VAL A 109 -13.47 10.32 16.89
C VAL A 109 -13.32 10.85 15.47
N THR A 110 -12.49 10.20 14.66
CA THR A 110 -12.27 10.49 13.23
C THR A 110 -11.35 9.41 12.63
N GLY A 111 -11.47 9.15 11.33
CA GLY A 111 -10.62 8.15 10.67
C GLY A 111 -10.91 6.73 11.16
N ASP A 112 -9.87 6.01 11.59
CA ASP A 112 -9.97 4.70 12.22
C ASP A 112 -10.18 4.74 13.75
N LEU A 113 -10.22 5.95 14.35
CA LEU A 113 -10.10 6.13 15.80
C LEU A 113 -11.46 6.20 16.51
N TYR A 114 -11.60 5.36 17.53
CA TYR A 114 -12.73 5.30 18.47
C TYR A 114 -12.21 5.43 19.91
N LYS A 115 -13.10 5.80 20.84
CA LYS A 115 -12.88 5.61 22.28
C LYS A 115 -14.01 4.82 22.94
N LEU A 116 -13.64 3.88 23.79
CA LEU A 116 -14.53 3.12 24.66
C LEU A 116 -14.42 3.72 26.08
N GLU A 117 -15.55 4.18 26.61
CA GLU A 117 -15.66 4.95 27.85
C GLU A 117 -16.55 4.18 28.84
N PRO A 118 -16.22 4.11 30.14
CA PRO A 118 -17.14 3.56 31.15
C PRO A 118 -18.37 4.46 31.34
N THR A 119 -19.54 3.86 31.53
CA THR A 119 -20.78 4.59 31.85
C THR A 119 -21.00 4.68 33.36
N GLU A 120 -22.09 5.33 33.77
CA GLU A 120 -22.51 5.30 35.19
C GLU A 120 -22.79 3.89 35.73
N LYS A 121 -23.05 2.92 34.86
CA LYS A 121 -23.29 1.51 35.22
C LYS A 121 -22.03 0.65 35.26
N PHE A 122 -20.87 1.19 34.87
CA PHE A 122 -19.60 0.47 34.95
C PHE A 122 -19.34 -0.02 36.38
N GLN A 123 -19.10 -1.32 36.53
CA GLN A 123 -18.98 -2.02 37.81
C GLN A 123 -17.54 -2.18 38.30
N GLY A 124 -16.57 -1.59 37.59
CA GLY A 124 -15.14 -1.83 37.80
C GLY A 124 -14.64 -3.07 37.06
N PHE A 125 -13.32 -3.22 37.00
CA PHE A 125 -12.65 -4.47 36.63
C PHE A 125 -12.06 -5.12 37.87
N ALA A 126 -12.69 -6.15 38.43
CA ALA A 126 -12.12 -6.90 39.55
C ALA A 126 -10.87 -7.71 39.13
N GLN A 127 -10.01 -8.02 40.09
CA GLN A 127 -8.79 -8.82 39.84
C GLN A 127 -9.14 -10.20 39.27
N GLY A 128 -8.55 -10.56 38.14
CA GLY A 128 -8.79 -11.81 37.41
C GLY A 128 -10.11 -11.85 36.64
N GLN A 129 -10.97 -10.84 36.74
CA GLN A 129 -12.24 -10.78 36.03
C GLN A 129 -12.00 -10.53 34.54
N THR A 130 -12.74 -11.25 33.70
CA THR A 130 -12.93 -10.92 32.29
C THR A 130 -14.31 -10.30 32.10
N VAL A 131 -14.34 -9.11 31.51
CA VAL A 131 -15.58 -8.45 31.06
C VAL A 131 -15.68 -8.62 29.55
N GLU A 132 -16.77 -9.25 29.09
CA GLU A 132 -17.06 -9.38 27.67
C GLU A 132 -17.84 -8.15 27.17
N VAL A 133 -17.42 -7.60 26.03
CA VAL A 133 -18.07 -6.46 25.36
C VAL A 133 -18.38 -6.86 23.91
N PRO A 134 -19.59 -7.36 23.61
CA PRO A 134 -20.00 -7.67 22.25
C PRO A 134 -20.18 -6.38 21.43
N MET A 135 -19.89 -6.45 20.13
CA MET A 135 -19.90 -5.30 19.22
C MET A 135 -20.44 -5.69 17.85
N VAL A 136 -21.05 -4.72 17.15
CA VAL A 136 -21.37 -4.84 15.72
C VAL A 136 -20.39 -4.01 14.91
N VAL A 137 -19.84 -4.61 13.86
CA VAL A 137 -18.77 -4.06 13.03
C VAL A 137 -19.22 -4.07 11.57
N GLU A 138 -19.06 -2.97 10.85
CA GLU A 138 -19.45 -2.88 9.44
C GLU A 138 -18.59 -3.77 8.54
N TYR A 139 -19.21 -4.31 7.48
CA TYR A 139 -18.64 -5.30 6.57
C TYR A 139 -18.27 -6.61 7.28
N TRP A 140 -16.97 -6.91 7.37
CA TRP A 140 -16.39 -8.20 7.72
C TRP A 140 -14.89 -8.01 8.02
N MET A 141 -14.32 -8.89 8.85
CA MET A 141 -12.88 -8.97 9.15
C MET A 141 -12.41 -10.38 8.80
N LEU A 142 -11.63 -10.51 7.72
CA LEU A 142 -11.28 -11.82 7.13
C LEU A 142 -9.83 -12.22 7.39
N PHE A 143 -8.99 -11.26 7.79
CA PHE A 143 -7.57 -11.46 8.09
C PHE A 143 -7.24 -10.90 9.46
N GLU A 144 -6.24 -11.48 10.11
CA GLU A 144 -5.76 -11.04 11.44
C GLU A 144 -5.22 -9.60 11.39
N SER A 145 -4.73 -9.16 10.22
CA SER A 145 -4.29 -7.78 10.01
C SER A 145 -5.40 -6.72 10.02
N ASP A 146 -6.69 -7.12 10.00
CA ASP A 146 -7.81 -6.20 10.23
C ASP A 146 -7.84 -5.67 11.68
N VAL A 147 -7.31 -6.42 12.66
CA VAL A 147 -7.23 -6.00 14.07
C VAL A 147 -5.95 -5.20 14.29
N MET A 148 -6.11 -3.90 14.50
CA MET A 148 -4.99 -2.98 14.69
C MET A 148 -4.38 -3.10 16.11
N PRO A 149 -3.04 -3.10 16.25
CA PRO A 149 -2.35 -3.14 17.54
C PRO A 149 -2.35 -1.77 18.23
N ASN A 150 -1.61 -1.67 19.34
CA ASN A 150 -1.31 -0.42 20.06
C ASN A 150 -2.51 0.39 20.55
N TRP A 151 -3.64 -0.26 20.88
CA TRP A 151 -4.71 0.38 21.63
C TRP A 151 -4.17 0.87 22.99
N TYR A 152 -4.65 2.02 23.43
CA TYR A 152 -4.05 2.74 24.54
C TYR A 152 -5.09 3.38 25.46
N VAL A 153 -4.76 3.48 26.74
CA VAL A 153 -5.62 4.11 27.74
C VAL A 153 -5.14 5.55 27.98
N SER A 154 -6.09 6.47 28.09
CA SER A 154 -5.89 7.87 28.45
C SER A 154 -6.82 8.26 29.61
N ALA A 155 -6.51 9.37 30.28
CA ALA A 155 -7.36 10.01 31.28
C ALA A 155 -7.01 11.50 31.38
N GLU A 156 -7.93 12.33 31.85
CA GLU A 156 -7.70 13.79 31.95
C GLU A 156 -6.44 14.10 32.79
N GLY A 157 -5.50 14.85 32.21
CA GLY A 157 -4.24 15.23 32.84
C GLY A 157 -3.21 14.11 33.01
N ALA A 158 -3.48 12.89 32.53
CA ALA A 158 -2.54 11.76 32.54
C ALA A 158 -1.83 11.62 31.18
N GLN A 159 -0.63 11.03 31.20
CA GLN A 159 0.09 10.58 30.01
C GLN A 159 -0.52 9.26 29.52
N PRO A 160 -1.00 9.17 28.26
CA PRO A 160 -1.59 7.95 27.73
C PRO A 160 -0.56 6.82 27.57
N LYS A 161 -1.01 5.58 27.72
CA LYS A 161 -0.13 4.39 27.61
C LYS A 161 -0.79 3.26 26.82
N VAL A 162 -0.02 2.66 25.92
CA VAL A 162 -0.41 1.44 25.18
C VAL A 162 -0.66 0.31 26.17
N LEU A 163 -1.74 -0.47 25.96
CA LEU A 163 -1.98 -1.70 26.70
C LEU A 163 -0.87 -2.71 26.40
N ALA A 164 -0.21 -3.24 27.43
CA ALA A 164 0.92 -4.18 27.26
C ALA A 164 0.55 -5.38 26.37
N SER A 165 -0.69 -5.88 26.47
CA SER A 165 -1.26 -6.95 25.66
C SER A 165 -1.35 -6.64 24.15
N MET A 166 -1.45 -5.37 23.77
CA MET A 166 -1.62 -4.89 22.39
C MET A 166 -0.31 -4.44 21.72
N SER A 167 0.82 -4.53 22.42
CA SER A 167 2.09 -3.87 22.04
C SER A 167 2.92 -4.63 21.00
N ASN A 168 2.66 -5.93 20.77
CA ASN A 168 3.40 -6.72 19.80
C ASN A 168 2.78 -6.61 18.40
N ILE A 169 3.30 -5.70 17.59
CA ILE A 169 2.78 -5.38 16.24
C ILE A 169 2.98 -6.48 15.18
N ASP A 170 3.80 -7.49 15.48
CA ASP A 170 4.18 -8.58 14.58
C ASP A 170 3.50 -9.92 14.92
N ASP A 171 2.89 -10.05 16.10
CA ASP A 171 2.14 -11.24 16.52
C ASP A 171 0.73 -10.87 17.04
N ALA A 172 -0.25 -10.96 16.14
CA ALA A 172 -1.65 -10.71 16.45
C ALA A 172 -2.23 -11.71 17.48
N SER A 173 -1.64 -12.90 17.67
CA SER A 173 -2.12 -13.87 18.66
C SER A 173 -1.99 -13.34 20.10
N THR A 174 -1.13 -12.34 20.33
CA THR A 174 -0.99 -11.65 21.62
C THR A 174 -2.26 -10.89 22.03
N TYR A 175 -3.04 -10.37 21.07
CA TYR A 175 -4.25 -9.57 21.32
C TYR A 175 -5.52 -10.05 20.59
N GLN A 176 -5.44 -11.09 19.76
CA GLN A 176 -6.58 -11.66 19.03
C GLN A 176 -6.80 -13.12 19.44
N LYS A 177 -8.04 -13.60 19.37
CA LYS A 177 -8.35 -15.04 19.37
C LYS A 177 -8.22 -15.60 17.94
N PRO A 178 -7.96 -16.92 17.78
CA PRO A 178 -7.99 -17.55 16.47
C PRO A 178 -9.29 -17.26 15.72
N MET A 179 -9.19 -17.03 14.42
CA MET A 179 -10.36 -16.84 13.56
C MET A 179 -11.27 -18.07 13.61
N PRO A 180 -12.61 -17.90 13.58
CA PRO A 180 -13.53 -19.02 13.48
C PRO A 180 -13.29 -19.78 12.16
N ALA A 181 -13.63 -21.07 12.11
CA ALA A 181 -13.22 -21.96 11.01
C ALA A 181 -13.63 -21.50 9.60
N ASP A 182 -14.80 -20.86 9.48
CA ASP A 182 -15.30 -20.23 8.24
C ASP A 182 -15.12 -18.70 8.21
N GLY A 183 -14.47 -18.11 9.21
CA GLY A 183 -14.30 -16.65 9.35
C GLY A 183 -13.49 -15.98 8.23
N TRP A 184 -12.73 -16.75 7.45
CA TRP A 184 -12.02 -16.29 6.26
C TRP A 184 -12.93 -16.05 5.04
N LYS A 185 -14.17 -16.59 5.07
CA LYS A 185 -15.16 -16.39 4.02
C LYS A 185 -15.88 -15.06 4.20
N ARG A 186 -16.06 -14.33 3.09
CA ARG A 186 -16.81 -13.08 3.04
C ARG A 186 -18.33 -13.30 3.03
N THR A 187 -18.77 -14.41 2.45
CA THR A 187 -20.17 -14.84 2.40
C THR A 187 -20.23 -16.37 2.44
N LYS A 188 -21.42 -16.93 2.69
CA LYS A 188 -21.65 -18.39 2.59
C LYS A 188 -21.31 -18.98 1.21
N ASP A 189 -21.34 -18.17 0.16
CA ASP A 189 -21.14 -18.55 -1.25
C ASP A 189 -19.72 -18.20 -1.76
N ASP A 190 -18.82 -17.79 -0.87
CA ASP A 190 -17.41 -17.47 -1.18
C ASP A 190 -16.66 -18.73 -1.64
N LYS A 191 -16.09 -18.68 -2.85
CA LYS A 191 -15.39 -19.78 -3.52
C LYS A 191 -13.87 -19.61 -3.52
N ASN A 192 -13.33 -18.62 -2.80
CA ASN A 192 -11.90 -18.60 -2.54
C ASN A 192 -11.46 -19.90 -1.85
N ILE A 193 -10.23 -20.32 -2.09
CA ILE A 193 -9.67 -21.55 -1.51
C ILE A 193 -8.74 -21.14 -0.37
N LEU A 194 -9.08 -21.49 0.87
CA LEU A 194 -8.20 -21.34 2.03
C LEU A 194 -6.88 -22.09 1.78
N MET A 195 -5.74 -21.41 1.89
CA MET A 195 -4.40 -21.98 1.68
C MET A 195 -3.86 -22.63 2.95
N ASN A 196 -4.25 -23.89 3.18
CA ASN A 196 -3.57 -24.80 4.10
C ASN A 196 -2.43 -25.54 3.36
N ALA A 197 -1.70 -26.43 4.04
CA ALA A 197 -0.59 -27.13 3.39
C ALA A 197 -1.02 -27.96 2.17
N GLN A 198 -2.17 -28.64 2.21
CA GLN A 198 -2.64 -29.46 1.10
C GLN A 198 -3.11 -28.61 -0.09
N THR A 199 -3.98 -27.62 0.14
CA THR A 199 -4.49 -26.76 -0.95
C THR A 199 -3.37 -25.92 -1.57
N ARG A 200 -2.37 -25.51 -0.79
CA ARG A 200 -1.15 -24.89 -1.30
C ARG A 200 -0.30 -25.87 -2.10
N TYR A 201 -0.21 -27.15 -1.71
CA TYR A 201 0.44 -28.18 -2.53
C TYR A 201 -0.22 -28.31 -3.90
N GLU A 202 -1.56 -28.29 -3.93
CA GLU A 202 -2.37 -28.38 -5.15
C GLU A 202 -2.22 -27.14 -6.04
N ALA A 203 -2.13 -25.94 -5.47
CA ALA A 203 -1.83 -24.71 -6.23
C ALA A 203 -0.42 -24.73 -6.85
N ASN A 204 0.56 -25.24 -6.10
CA ASN A 204 1.98 -25.26 -6.46
C ASN A 204 2.34 -26.30 -7.54
N VAL A 205 1.44 -27.17 -8.00
CA VAL A 205 1.77 -28.24 -8.98
C VAL A 205 2.29 -27.72 -10.33
N THR A 206 2.10 -26.43 -10.63
CA THR A 206 2.62 -25.76 -11.82
C THR A 206 4.06 -25.25 -11.66
N SER A 207 4.61 -25.31 -10.46
CA SER A 207 5.99 -24.96 -10.10
C SER A 207 6.79 -26.22 -9.79
N SER A 208 7.68 -26.61 -10.71
CA SER A 208 8.57 -27.77 -10.55
C SER A 208 10.03 -27.37 -10.70
N LEU A 209 10.90 -27.92 -9.84
CA LEU A 209 12.31 -27.58 -9.82
C LEU A 209 12.97 -27.99 -11.15
N LEU A 210 13.49 -26.99 -11.87
CA LEU A 210 14.27 -27.20 -13.09
C LEU A 210 15.71 -27.58 -12.71
N PRO A 211 16.32 -28.58 -13.38
CA PRO A 211 17.73 -28.93 -13.18
C PRO A 211 18.69 -27.75 -13.41
N ALA A 212 19.85 -27.80 -12.76
CA ALA A 212 20.98 -26.91 -13.06
C ALA A 212 21.29 -26.88 -14.57
N GLY A 213 21.70 -25.73 -15.11
CA GLY A 213 21.87 -25.53 -16.55
C GLY A 213 20.61 -25.00 -17.26
N LYS A 214 19.41 -25.15 -16.68
CA LYS A 214 18.14 -24.76 -17.33
C LYS A 214 17.73 -23.30 -17.12
N ILE A 215 18.35 -22.61 -16.17
CA ILE A 215 18.07 -21.20 -15.86
C ILE A 215 19.22 -20.25 -16.22
N ASP A 216 20.43 -20.78 -16.43
CA ASP A 216 21.69 -20.04 -16.63
C ASP A 216 21.57 -18.98 -17.73
N ASN A 217 20.84 -19.32 -18.79
CA ASN A 217 20.66 -18.49 -19.97
C ASN A 217 19.47 -17.52 -19.88
N GLN A 218 18.66 -17.54 -18.82
CA GLN A 218 17.50 -16.66 -18.73
C GLN A 218 17.94 -15.25 -18.30
N ILE A 219 17.57 -14.23 -19.06
CA ILE A 219 17.68 -12.82 -18.67
C ILE A 219 16.34 -12.41 -18.05
N LEU A 220 16.37 -11.58 -17.00
CA LEU A 220 15.15 -10.95 -16.46
C LEU A 220 15.21 -9.41 -16.54
N PRO A 221 14.09 -8.73 -16.86
CA PRO A 221 12.95 -9.27 -17.60
C PRO A 221 13.33 -9.95 -18.92
N THR A 222 12.46 -10.85 -19.39
CA THR A 222 12.66 -11.66 -20.60
C THR A 222 12.85 -10.76 -21.83
N PRO A 223 13.97 -10.87 -22.56
CA PRO A 223 14.25 -9.99 -23.67
C PRO A 223 13.36 -10.30 -24.88
N MET A 224 13.07 -9.30 -25.70
CA MET A 224 12.34 -9.44 -26.97
C MET A 224 12.94 -10.54 -27.86
N LYS A 225 14.27 -10.65 -27.92
CA LYS A 225 14.98 -11.68 -28.68
C LYS A 225 16.34 -12.02 -28.07
N GLN A 226 16.57 -13.31 -27.86
CA GLN A 226 17.84 -13.86 -27.40
C GLN A 226 18.22 -15.10 -28.21
N VAL A 227 19.50 -15.20 -28.57
CA VAL A 227 20.09 -16.38 -29.22
C VAL A 227 21.34 -16.80 -28.46
N VAL A 228 21.27 -17.93 -27.77
CA VAL A 228 22.44 -18.58 -27.15
C VAL A 228 23.28 -19.22 -28.27
N LYS A 229 24.59 -19.02 -28.22
CA LYS A 229 25.56 -19.49 -29.23
C LYS A 229 26.33 -20.68 -28.68
N ALA A 230 26.76 -21.57 -29.56
CA ALA A 230 27.65 -22.68 -29.20
C ALA A 230 29.04 -22.16 -28.77
N GLY A 231 29.55 -22.66 -27.65
CA GLY A 231 30.86 -22.33 -27.11
C GLY A 231 30.95 -22.60 -25.60
N PRO A 232 32.15 -22.52 -25.00
CA PRO A 232 32.28 -22.50 -23.55
C PRO A 232 31.65 -21.23 -22.97
N GLN A 233 31.15 -21.31 -21.74
CA GLN A 233 30.78 -20.14 -20.95
C GLN A 233 32.00 -19.23 -20.75
N VAL A 234 31.75 -17.93 -20.56
CA VAL A 234 32.75 -16.95 -20.14
C VAL A 234 32.60 -16.68 -18.66
N ASP A 235 33.72 -16.51 -17.95
CA ASP A 235 33.73 -16.13 -16.54
C ASP A 235 33.70 -14.60 -16.40
N LEU A 236 32.74 -14.10 -15.64
CA LEU A 236 32.57 -12.68 -15.31
C LEU A 236 32.94 -12.36 -13.85
N SER A 237 33.67 -13.25 -13.16
CA SER A 237 34.22 -13.03 -11.81
C SER A 237 35.19 -11.84 -11.75
N SER A 238 35.90 -11.56 -12.84
CA SER A 238 36.76 -10.38 -13.00
C SER A 238 36.58 -9.76 -14.38
N ILE A 239 36.21 -8.48 -14.44
CA ILE A 239 35.92 -7.77 -15.70
C ILE A 239 36.72 -6.47 -15.85
N LYS A 240 37.07 -6.15 -17.11
CA LYS A 240 37.49 -4.80 -17.51
C LYS A 240 36.27 -4.05 -18.03
N LEU A 241 35.67 -3.21 -17.19
CA LEU A 241 34.48 -2.45 -17.52
C LEU A 241 34.84 -1.13 -18.24
N ASN A 242 34.58 -1.06 -19.55
CA ASN A 242 34.73 0.15 -20.35
C ASN A 242 33.35 0.81 -20.52
N VAL A 243 33.06 1.86 -19.74
CA VAL A 243 31.81 2.63 -19.85
C VAL A 243 32.10 3.92 -20.62
N LEU A 244 31.74 3.97 -21.90
CA LEU A 244 32.20 5.06 -22.79
C LEU A 244 31.27 6.29 -22.76
N ASP A 245 29.96 6.07 -22.71
CA ASP A 245 28.95 7.14 -22.93
C ASP A 245 27.83 7.18 -21.87
N LEU A 246 28.01 6.53 -20.71
CA LEU A 246 27.06 6.71 -19.59
C LEU A 246 27.48 7.91 -18.72
N PRO A 247 26.52 8.67 -18.17
CA PRO A 247 26.74 9.60 -17.07
C PRO A 247 27.52 8.96 -15.91
N THR A 248 28.35 9.75 -15.24
CA THR A 248 29.28 9.27 -14.20
C THR A 248 28.56 8.61 -13.02
N ASP A 249 27.48 9.23 -12.53
CA ASP A 249 26.62 8.69 -11.46
C ASP A 249 26.06 7.30 -11.81
N ARG A 250 25.63 7.12 -13.06
CA ARG A 250 25.12 5.86 -13.59
C ARG A 250 26.21 4.81 -13.80
N ALA A 251 27.41 5.23 -14.19
CA ALA A 251 28.58 4.36 -14.26
C ALA A 251 29.01 3.88 -12.87
N GLU A 252 29.01 4.75 -11.85
CA GLU A 252 29.30 4.36 -10.46
C GLU A 252 28.21 3.45 -9.88
N ALA A 253 26.92 3.70 -10.15
CA ALA A 253 25.84 2.81 -9.74
C ALA A 253 26.02 1.38 -10.32
N LEU A 254 26.41 1.26 -11.59
CA LEU A 254 26.72 -0.03 -12.22
C LEU A 254 27.93 -0.73 -11.57
N LYS A 255 29.01 0.01 -11.26
CA LYS A 255 30.21 -0.53 -10.57
C LYS A 255 29.89 -1.01 -9.16
N ALA A 256 29.08 -0.25 -8.42
CA ALA A 256 28.64 -0.61 -7.07
C ALA A 256 27.85 -1.92 -7.07
N GLU A 257 26.91 -2.09 -8.01
CA GLU A 257 26.12 -3.32 -8.13
C GLU A 257 26.98 -4.53 -8.55
N LEU A 258 27.91 -4.36 -9.50
CA LEU A 258 28.89 -5.39 -9.85
C LEU A 258 29.72 -5.84 -8.64
N THR A 259 30.20 -4.86 -7.86
CA THR A 259 30.97 -5.11 -6.63
C THR A 259 30.11 -5.85 -5.59
N ARG A 260 28.84 -5.45 -5.41
CA ARG A 260 27.87 -6.12 -4.52
C ARG A 260 27.61 -7.57 -4.94
N LEU A 261 27.56 -7.85 -6.24
CA LEU A 261 27.46 -9.22 -6.79
C LEU A 261 28.77 -10.02 -6.69
N GLY A 262 29.87 -9.42 -6.23
CA GLY A 262 31.18 -10.08 -6.09
C GLY A 262 32.02 -10.12 -7.36
N VAL A 263 31.75 -9.23 -8.32
CA VAL A 263 32.58 -9.07 -9.52
C VAL A 263 33.75 -8.13 -9.23
N THR A 264 34.96 -8.58 -9.52
CA THR A 264 36.18 -7.78 -9.40
C THR A 264 36.38 -6.90 -10.64
N LEU A 265 36.55 -5.60 -10.46
CA LEU A 265 36.90 -4.69 -11.56
C LEU A 265 38.43 -4.64 -11.73
N SER A 266 38.94 -5.00 -12.92
CA SER A 266 40.37 -5.08 -13.20
C SER A 266 40.69 -4.74 -14.66
N ASP A 267 41.81 -4.05 -14.89
CA ASP A 267 42.30 -3.72 -16.24
C ASP A 267 42.66 -4.94 -17.10
N THR A 268 42.88 -6.09 -16.47
CA THR A 268 43.18 -7.39 -17.11
C THR A 268 42.00 -8.37 -17.07
N GLY A 269 40.83 -7.96 -16.55
CA GLY A 269 39.63 -8.79 -16.52
C GLY A 269 38.98 -8.97 -17.88
N TYR A 270 37.94 -9.83 -17.95
CA TYR A 270 37.16 -10.04 -19.16
C TYR A 270 36.56 -8.72 -19.69
N PRO A 271 36.79 -8.32 -20.95
CA PRO A 271 36.34 -7.01 -21.43
C PRO A 271 34.82 -6.90 -21.51
N VAL A 272 34.23 -5.90 -20.84
CA VAL A 272 32.81 -5.54 -20.96
C VAL A 272 32.73 -4.08 -21.39
N THR A 273 32.23 -3.83 -22.60
CA THR A 273 32.11 -2.46 -23.14
C THR A 273 30.65 -2.05 -23.24
N VAL A 274 30.29 -0.97 -22.57
CA VAL A 274 28.96 -0.35 -22.58
C VAL A 274 29.05 1.00 -23.27
N LYS A 275 28.28 1.19 -24.33
CA LYS A 275 28.29 2.44 -25.12
C LYS A 275 26.90 2.84 -25.62
N VAL A 276 26.74 4.12 -25.92
CA VAL A 276 25.50 4.70 -26.48
C VAL A 276 25.66 4.88 -27.99
N GLY A 277 24.60 4.60 -28.72
CA GLY A 277 24.59 4.69 -30.18
C GLY A 277 25.19 3.47 -30.89
N GLY A 278 24.90 3.38 -32.18
CA GLY A 278 25.27 2.22 -33.00
C GLY A 278 24.53 0.92 -32.66
N SER A 279 23.53 0.96 -31.77
CA SER A 279 22.61 -0.15 -31.53
C SER A 279 21.84 -0.52 -32.80
N LYS A 280 21.57 -1.82 -32.98
CA LYS A 280 20.64 -2.33 -34.00
C LYS A 280 19.19 -2.01 -33.66
N VAL A 281 18.83 -2.05 -32.38
CA VAL A 281 17.49 -1.72 -31.91
C VAL A 281 17.34 -0.20 -31.86
N LYS A 282 16.31 0.33 -32.53
CA LYS A 282 16.09 1.78 -32.70
C LYS A 282 15.02 2.36 -31.78
N GLN A 283 14.27 1.52 -31.09
CA GLN A 283 13.28 1.95 -30.10
C GLN A 283 13.98 2.66 -28.93
N ALA A 284 13.31 3.64 -28.32
CA ALA A 284 13.75 4.26 -27.06
C ALA A 284 13.95 3.18 -25.98
N GLU A 285 14.97 3.37 -25.14
CA GLU A 285 15.46 2.41 -24.15
C GLU A 285 15.88 1.02 -24.71
N GLY A 286 15.95 0.86 -26.03
CA GLY A 286 16.34 -0.39 -26.69
C GLY A 286 17.86 -0.60 -26.74
N TYR A 287 18.29 -1.85 -26.80
CA TYR A 287 19.70 -2.21 -26.87
C TYR A 287 19.97 -3.48 -27.66
N ASP A 288 21.22 -3.64 -28.09
CA ASP A 288 21.76 -4.95 -28.46
C ASP A 288 23.00 -5.30 -27.63
N MET A 289 23.12 -6.57 -27.26
CA MET A 289 24.24 -7.12 -26.51
C MET A 289 24.81 -8.34 -27.23
N ASN A 290 26.13 -8.46 -27.25
CA ASN A 290 26.84 -9.61 -27.79
C ASN A 290 27.88 -10.08 -26.77
N ILE A 291 27.66 -11.26 -26.19
CA ILE A 291 28.60 -11.94 -25.30
C ILE A 291 29.41 -12.91 -26.15
N GLY A 292 30.74 -12.72 -26.21
CA GLY A 292 31.67 -13.52 -27.02
C GLY A 292 32.94 -13.90 -26.26
N ARG A 293 33.79 -14.75 -26.84
CA ARG A 293 35.00 -15.24 -26.16
C ARG A 293 36.03 -14.15 -25.81
N GLN A 294 36.04 -13.04 -26.55
CA GLN A 294 37.02 -11.95 -26.39
C GLN A 294 36.45 -10.74 -25.62
N GLY A 295 35.19 -10.78 -25.22
CA GLY A 295 34.52 -9.70 -24.51
C GLY A 295 33.03 -9.60 -24.81
N THR A 296 32.34 -8.80 -24.00
CA THR A 296 30.94 -8.40 -24.17
C THR A 296 30.88 -6.98 -24.73
N LEU A 297 30.05 -6.76 -25.76
CA LEU A 297 29.69 -5.44 -26.26
C LEU A 297 28.20 -5.20 -26.05
N ILE A 298 27.85 -4.11 -25.37
CA ILE A 298 26.49 -3.60 -25.14
C ILE A 298 26.37 -2.24 -25.84
N ARG A 299 25.28 -2.06 -26.60
CA ARG A 299 24.96 -0.82 -27.32
C ARG A 299 23.54 -0.40 -27.05
N GLY A 300 23.34 0.76 -26.46
CA GLY A 300 22.02 1.40 -26.34
C GLY A 300 21.63 2.20 -27.59
N SER A 301 20.32 2.35 -27.84
CA SER A 301 19.81 3.44 -28.67
C SER A 301 19.99 4.79 -27.98
N ASP A 302 19.86 4.80 -26.65
CA ASP A 302 20.08 5.91 -25.74
C ASP A 302 20.79 5.45 -24.45
N VAL A 303 20.92 6.36 -23.47
CA VAL A 303 21.56 6.13 -22.17
C VAL A 303 20.80 5.12 -21.29
N ASN A 304 19.47 5.06 -21.39
CA ASN A 304 18.66 4.08 -20.67
C ASN A 304 18.87 2.69 -21.28
N GLY A 305 18.81 2.55 -22.60
CA GLY A 305 19.05 1.29 -23.28
C GLY A 305 20.45 0.71 -23.02
N ALA A 306 21.48 1.54 -23.06
CA ALA A 306 22.84 1.10 -22.74
C ALA A 306 22.97 0.58 -21.29
N PHE A 307 22.27 1.21 -20.35
CA PHE A 307 22.20 0.78 -18.95
C PHE A 307 21.34 -0.47 -18.76
N TRP A 308 20.19 -0.59 -19.42
CA TRP A 308 19.35 -1.79 -19.39
C TRP A 308 20.05 -3.02 -20.00
N GLY A 309 20.88 -2.83 -21.02
CA GLY A 309 21.75 -3.89 -21.55
C GLY A 309 22.79 -4.35 -20.54
N ALA A 310 23.32 -3.45 -19.71
CA ALA A 310 24.17 -3.82 -18.58
C ALA A 310 23.36 -4.55 -17.48
N GLN A 311 22.17 -4.07 -17.11
CA GLN A 311 21.29 -4.77 -16.16
C GLN A 311 20.94 -6.19 -16.63
N SER A 312 20.74 -6.42 -17.94
CA SER A 312 20.56 -7.76 -18.49
C SER A 312 21.78 -8.67 -18.28
N LEU A 313 23.01 -8.15 -18.42
CA LEU A 313 24.23 -8.89 -18.09
C LEU A 313 24.30 -9.24 -16.60
N LEU A 314 24.00 -8.28 -15.72
CA LEU A 314 23.93 -8.47 -14.27
C LEU A 314 22.83 -9.47 -13.85
N SER A 315 21.71 -9.52 -14.58
CA SER A 315 20.61 -10.44 -14.31
C SER A 315 21.06 -11.91 -14.42
N LEU A 316 21.98 -12.22 -15.34
CA LEU A 316 22.50 -13.57 -15.62
C LEU A 316 23.38 -14.12 -14.48
N LEU A 317 24.13 -13.25 -13.79
CA LEU A 317 25.05 -13.62 -12.72
C LEU A 317 24.30 -14.26 -11.53
N GLY A 318 24.89 -15.25 -10.86
CA GLY A 318 24.46 -15.74 -9.55
C GLY A 318 25.17 -15.01 -8.40
N VAL A 319 24.84 -15.36 -7.15
CA VAL A 319 25.60 -14.87 -5.98
C VAL A 319 27.00 -15.47 -5.96
N ASP A 320 27.11 -16.77 -6.20
CA ASP A 320 28.40 -17.48 -6.28
C ASP A 320 28.85 -17.64 -7.74
N ASP A 321 28.00 -18.22 -8.60
CA ASP A 321 28.32 -18.43 -10.02
C ASP A 321 28.37 -17.11 -10.82
N LYS A 322 29.33 -17.02 -11.75
CA LYS A 322 29.57 -15.90 -12.69
C LYS A 322 29.76 -16.38 -14.13
N LEU A 323 29.53 -17.66 -14.42
CA LEU A 323 29.63 -18.24 -15.75
C LEU A 323 28.42 -17.84 -16.60
N VAL A 324 28.66 -17.33 -17.80
CA VAL A 324 27.60 -16.90 -18.73
C VAL A 324 27.85 -17.46 -20.12
N SER A 325 26.82 -18.02 -20.76
CA SER A 325 26.96 -18.56 -22.11
C SER A 325 27.14 -17.45 -23.16
N PRO A 326 27.96 -17.68 -24.20
CA PRO A 326 28.03 -16.76 -25.35
C PRO A 326 26.65 -16.61 -25.98
N MET A 327 26.23 -15.37 -26.25
CA MET A 327 24.88 -15.10 -26.77
C MET A 327 24.81 -13.79 -27.54
N SER A 328 23.68 -13.55 -28.20
CA SER A 328 23.28 -12.24 -28.71
C SER A 328 21.86 -11.91 -28.30
N VAL A 329 21.63 -10.68 -27.86
CA VAL A 329 20.36 -10.15 -27.39
C VAL A 329 20.01 -8.91 -28.20
N GLU A 330 18.75 -8.78 -28.60
CA GLU A 330 18.17 -7.59 -29.23
C GLU A 330 16.85 -7.32 -28.49
N ASP A 331 16.76 -6.20 -27.76
CA ASP A 331 15.73 -6.02 -26.72
C ASP A 331 15.30 -4.55 -26.53
N ALA A 332 14.06 -4.34 -26.10
CA ALA A 332 13.43 -3.05 -25.82
C ALA A 332 12.15 -3.26 -24.98
N PRO A 333 11.71 -2.29 -24.17
CA PRO A 333 10.51 -2.44 -23.37
C PRO A 333 9.23 -2.38 -24.22
N ARG A 334 8.19 -3.16 -23.88
CA ARG A 334 6.85 -2.97 -24.48
C ARG A 334 6.19 -1.64 -24.06
N PHE A 335 6.41 -1.23 -22.81
CA PHE A 335 5.83 -0.01 -22.22
C PHE A 335 6.88 1.04 -21.84
N GLU A 336 6.51 2.32 -22.02
CA GLU A 336 7.34 3.47 -21.62
C GLU A 336 7.29 3.71 -20.10
N TYR A 337 6.13 3.48 -19.49
CA TYR A 337 5.90 3.61 -18.05
C TYR A 337 5.93 2.22 -17.40
N ARG A 338 6.87 1.98 -16.50
CA ARG A 338 7.01 0.70 -15.78
C ARG A 338 7.19 1.04 -14.31
N GLY A 339 6.07 1.17 -13.62
CA GLY A 339 5.97 1.89 -12.36
C GLY A 339 5.88 1.02 -11.11
N MET A 340 6.34 1.59 -10.00
CA MET A 340 5.97 1.18 -8.65
C MET A 340 5.51 2.43 -7.90
N GLN A 341 4.32 2.38 -7.31
CA GLN A 341 3.83 3.38 -6.37
C GLN A 341 4.16 2.95 -4.93
N THR A 342 4.55 3.91 -4.10
CA THR A 342 4.81 3.69 -2.68
C THR A 342 4.10 4.75 -1.85
N ASP A 343 3.16 4.32 -1.01
CA ASP A 343 2.57 5.13 0.06
C ASP A 343 3.58 5.22 1.22
N VAL A 344 4.08 6.43 1.48
CA VAL A 344 4.85 6.74 2.70
C VAL A 344 4.02 7.56 3.70
N ALA A 345 2.79 7.93 3.33
CA ALA A 345 1.93 8.81 4.11
C ALA A 345 1.23 8.06 5.26
N ARG A 346 0.71 6.85 5.04
CA ARG A 346 0.02 6.07 6.09
C ARG A 346 1.00 5.54 7.13
N TYR A 347 2.11 4.94 6.68
CA TYR A 347 3.30 4.71 7.49
C TYR A 347 4.54 5.11 6.69
N PHE A 348 5.47 5.78 7.35
CA PHE A 348 6.70 6.28 6.76
C PHE A 348 7.65 5.13 6.39
N ARG A 349 8.51 5.37 5.39
CA ARG A 349 9.55 4.44 4.94
C ARG A 349 10.90 5.10 5.06
N SER A 350 11.89 4.40 5.61
CA SER A 350 13.24 4.94 5.69
C SER A 350 13.82 5.21 4.29
N LEU A 351 14.75 6.16 4.23
CA LEU A 351 15.52 6.43 3.01
C LEU A 351 16.32 5.18 2.55
N GLU A 352 16.71 4.29 3.47
CA GLU A 352 17.36 3.02 3.13
C GLU A 352 16.43 2.09 2.36
N THR A 353 15.22 1.86 2.86
CA THR A 353 14.20 1.01 2.21
C THR A 353 13.80 1.56 0.84
N MET A 354 13.69 2.88 0.70
CA MET A 354 13.46 3.51 -0.60
C MET A 354 14.66 3.35 -1.56
N LYS A 355 15.90 3.39 -1.07
CA LYS A 355 17.09 3.10 -1.88
C LYS A 355 17.11 1.63 -2.33
N LYS A 356 16.85 0.68 -1.42
CA LYS A 356 16.71 -0.77 -1.75
C LYS A 356 15.64 -0.99 -2.83
N LEU A 357 14.50 -0.31 -2.73
CA LEU A 357 13.45 -0.31 -3.75
C LEU A 357 13.98 0.13 -5.11
N VAL A 358 14.64 1.28 -5.18
CA VAL A 358 15.21 1.82 -6.42
C VAL A 358 16.28 0.88 -7.01
N ASP A 359 17.11 0.24 -6.17
CA ASP A 359 18.07 -0.79 -6.61
C ASP A 359 17.35 -1.97 -7.29
N GLN A 360 16.31 -2.52 -6.67
CA GLN A 360 15.57 -3.66 -7.24
C GLN A 360 14.74 -3.28 -8.47
N MET A 361 14.16 -2.08 -8.48
CA MET A 361 13.49 -1.50 -9.66
C MET A 361 14.45 -1.44 -10.84
N SER A 362 15.67 -0.90 -10.64
CA SER A 362 16.71 -0.82 -11.66
C SER A 362 17.18 -2.18 -12.15
N ALA A 363 17.43 -3.13 -11.24
CA ALA A 363 17.83 -4.50 -11.59
C ALA A 363 16.80 -5.19 -12.49
N MET A 364 15.52 -4.85 -12.33
CA MET A 364 14.41 -5.38 -13.12
C MET A 364 13.83 -4.39 -14.16
N LYS A 365 14.57 -3.32 -14.47
CA LYS A 365 14.25 -2.33 -15.52
C LYS A 365 12.92 -1.56 -15.34
N LEU A 366 12.38 -1.51 -14.12
CA LEU A 366 11.31 -0.54 -13.76
C LEU A 366 11.91 0.87 -13.76
N ASN A 367 11.17 1.87 -14.27
CA ASN A 367 11.70 3.20 -14.54
C ASN A 367 10.88 4.36 -13.97
N LYS A 368 9.80 4.11 -13.21
CA LYS A 368 9.00 5.15 -12.53
C LYS A 368 8.74 4.79 -11.07
N LEU A 369 9.19 5.63 -10.14
CA LEU A 369 8.83 5.60 -8.74
C LEU A 369 7.77 6.68 -8.50
N HIS A 370 6.51 6.27 -8.39
CA HIS A 370 5.39 7.14 -7.99
C HIS A 370 5.40 7.21 -6.47
N LEU A 371 5.71 8.37 -5.90
CA LEU A 371 5.92 8.50 -4.46
C LEU A 371 4.75 9.27 -3.81
N GLY A 372 3.90 8.52 -3.11
CA GLY A 372 2.76 9.03 -2.34
C GLY A 372 3.24 9.71 -1.06
N LEU A 373 3.54 11.01 -1.16
CA LEU A 373 4.17 11.79 -0.08
C LEU A 373 3.18 12.32 0.95
N THR A 374 1.89 12.36 0.62
CA THR A 374 0.85 12.95 1.48
C THR A 374 -0.44 12.14 1.43
N ASN A 375 -1.13 12.04 2.55
CA ASN A 375 -2.50 11.56 2.63
C ASN A 375 -3.17 12.15 3.89
N ASP A 376 -4.27 11.59 4.37
CA ASP A 376 -4.93 12.07 5.58
C ASP A 376 -4.09 11.86 6.86
N GLU A 377 -3.38 10.73 6.94
CA GLU A 377 -2.62 10.28 8.12
C GLU A 377 -1.20 10.85 8.23
N GLY A 378 -0.73 11.59 7.23
CA GLY A 378 0.65 12.04 7.20
C GLY A 378 1.07 12.91 6.01
N TRP A 379 1.97 13.84 6.29
CA TRP A 379 2.72 14.64 5.33
C TRP A 379 4.21 14.35 5.48
N ARG A 380 4.90 13.99 4.39
CA ARG A 380 6.21 13.31 4.45
C ARG A 380 7.38 14.03 3.77
N LEU A 381 7.24 15.32 3.45
CA LEU A 381 8.31 16.10 2.82
C LEU A 381 8.48 17.48 3.47
N GLU A 382 9.70 17.86 3.83
CA GLU A 382 10.01 19.23 4.28
C GLU A 382 9.73 20.26 3.17
N ILE A 383 8.84 21.24 3.43
CA ILE A 383 8.57 22.36 2.52
C ILE A 383 9.06 23.68 3.15
N PRO A 384 10.18 24.25 2.69
CA PRO A 384 10.73 25.50 3.23
C PRO A 384 9.72 26.65 3.25
N GLY A 385 9.42 27.17 4.44
CA GLY A 385 8.44 28.25 4.68
C GLY A 385 7.06 27.77 5.18
N LEU A 386 6.77 26.46 5.06
CA LEU A 386 5.58 25.79 5.60
C LEU A 386 5.98 24.70 6.62
N PRO A 387 6.72 25.05 7.70
CA PRO A 387 7.26 24.07 8.64
C PRO A 387 6.18 23.24 9.34
N GLU A 388 4.96 23.77 9.50
CA GLU A 388 3.85 23.06 10.14
C GLU A 388 3.49 21.74 9.45
N LEU A 389 3.72 21.62 8.13
CA LEU A 389 3.49 20.39 7.38
C LEU A 389 4.34 19.22 7.91
N THR A 390 5.54 19.50 8.42
CA THR A 390 6.41 18.49 9.05
C THR A 390 6.42 18.57 10.57
N ASP A 391 6.22 19.75 11.17
CA ASP A 391 6.16 19.91 12.62
C ASP A 391 4.88 19.31 13.22
N VAL A 392 3.77 19.33 12.49
CA VAL A 392 2.48 18.74 12.88
C VAL A 392 2.15 17.57 11.96
N GLY A 393 2.05 17.82 10.65
CA GLY A 393 1.53 16.86 9.66
C GLY A 393 2.36 15.59 9.49
N SER A 394 3.64 15.57 9.89
CA SER A 394 4.46 14.34 9.85
C SER A 394 4.38 13.48 11.11
N LYS A 395 3.67 13.92 12.16
CA LYS A 395 3.65 13.27 13.48
C LYS A 395 2.24 12.80 13.80
N ARG A 396 2.13 11.61 14.39
CA ARG A 396 0.88 11.12 15.01
C ARG A 396 1.08 10.93 16.50
N CYS A 397 0.27 11.57 17.33
CA CYS A 397 0.31 11.46 18.78
C CYS A 397 -1.02 11.85 19.42
N HIS A 398 -1.21 11.56 20.71
CA HIS A 398 -2.44 11.89 21.43
C HIS A 398 -2.50 13.39 21.80
N ASP A 399 -2.71 14.23 20.80
CA ASP A 399 -3.10 15.64 20.94
C ASP A 399 -4.52 15.84 20.39
N VAL A 400 -5.51 15.90 21.29
CA VAL A 400 -6.92 16.12 20.94
C VAL A 400 -7.21 17.51 20.35
N THR A 401 -6.23 18.42 20.34
CA THR A 401 -6.35 19.76 19.73
C THR A 401 -5.74 19.85 18.33
N GLU A 402 -4.98 18.82 17.94
CA GLU A 402 -4.16 18.71 16.73
C GLU A 402 -3.37 19.98 16.41
N THR A 403 -2.61 20.46 17.40
CA THR A 403 -1.69 21.61 17.25
C THR A 403 -0.23 21.21 17.26
N GLN A 404 0.12 20.02 17.77
CA GLN A 404 1.49 19.48 17.82
C GLN A 404 1.71 18.24 16.96
N CYS A 405 0.64 17.52 16.63
CA CYS A 405 0.64 16.32 15.80
C CYS A 405 -0.78 16.08 15.26
N LEU A 406 -0.93 15.20 14.28
CA LEU A 406 -2.23 14.61 13.93
C LEU A 406 -2.64 13.60 15.00
N LEU A 407 -3.94 13.33 15.13
CA LEU A 407 -4.44 12.24 15.96
C LEU A 407 -3.82 10.88 15.58
N PRO A 408 -3.69 9.93 16.52
CA PRO A 408 -3.21 8.58 16.22
C PRO A 408 -4.14 7.89 15.22
N GLN A 409 -3.56 7.12 14.31
CA GLN A 409 -4.29 6.36 13.28
C GLN A 409 -3.54 5.05 12.99
N LEU A 410 -4.30 4.02 12.57
CA LEU A 410 -3.79 2.74 12.05
C LEU A 410 -2.97 1.92 13.05
N GLY A 411 -3.22 2.09 14.36
CA GLY A 411 -2.44 1.43 15.41
C GLY A 411 -1.03 2.01 15.61
N SER A 412 -0.83 3.32 15.37
CA SER A 412 0.47 3.97 15.60
C SER A 412 0.87 4.13 17.07
N GLY A 413 -0.08 4.00 18.00
CA GLY A 413 0.10 4.34 19.41
C GLY A 413 0.00 5.85 19.70
N PRO A 414 0.04 6.25 20.99
CA PRO A 414 -0.23 7.63 21.43
C PRO A 414 0.98 8.57 21.43
N THR A 415 2.21 8.05 21.33
CA THR A 415 3.45 8.83 21.25
C THR A 415 3.85 9.02 19.79
N SER A 416 4.65 10.05 19.46
CA SER A 416 5.15 10.30 18.09
C SER A 416 6.43 9.54 17.71
N ASP A 417 7.01 8.77 18.63
CA ASP A 417 8.14 7.87 18.35
C ASP A 417 7.63 6.54 17.77
N ASN A 418 7.15 6.59 16.53
CA ASN A 418 6.56 5.46 15.83
C ASN A 418 6.72 5.60 14.30
N MET A 419 6.63 4.50 13.54
CA MET A 419 6.74 4.50 12.06
C MET A 419 5.55 5.14 11.34
N GLY A 420 4.46 5.45 12.03
CA GLY A 420 3.40 6.34 11.54
C GLY A 420 3.78 7.82 11.59
N SER A 421 4.95 8.15 12.15
CA SER A 421 5.55 9.47 12.16
C SER A 421 6.85 9.50 11.34
N GLY A 422 7.30 10.70 10.96
CA GLY A 422 8.52 10.91 10.19
C GLY A 422 8.28 11.52 8.80
N PHE A 423 9.33 12.07 8.21
CA PHE A 423 9.32 12.74 6.91
C PHE A 423 10.73 12.72 6.31
N TYR A 424 10.83 12.95 4.99
CA TYR A 424 12.09 13.25 4.32
C TYR A 424 12.43 14.72 4.49
N SER A 425 13.62 15.03 5.00
CA SER A 425 14.17 16.39 4.87
C SER A 425 14.38 16.75 3.39
N LYS A 426 14.55 18.04 3.11
CA LYS A 426 14.94 18.53 1.78
C LYS A 426 16.20 17.83 1.27
N ALA A 427 17.13 17.48 2.17
CA ALA A 427 18.35 16.75 1.82
C ALA A 427 18.07 15.27 1.47
N ASP A 428 17.27 14.56 2.28
CA ASP A 428 16.92 13.15 2.05
C ASP A 428 16.19 12.95 0.74
N TYR A 429 15.25 13.85 0.43
CA TYR A 429 14.47 13.80 -0.80
C TYR A 429 15.33 14.09 -2.04
N ILE A 430 16.20 15.10 -1.99
CA ILE A 430 17.19 15.38 -3.04
C ILE A 430 18.14 14.18 -3.23
N GLU A 431 18.54 13.50 -2.15
CA GLU A 431 19.36 12.30 -2.24
C GLU A 431 18.59 11.14 -2.90
N LEU A 432 17.34 10.87 -2.50
CA LEU A 432 16.51 9.82 -3.09
C LEU A 432 16.30 10.03 -4.60
N VAL A 433 15.92 11.24 -5.01
CA VAL A 433 15.70 11.58 -6.43
C VAL A 433 17.00 11.43 -7.23
N ARG A 434 18.15 11.85 -6.68
CA ARG A 434 19.46 11.66 -7.33
C ARG A 434 19.86 10.18 -7.42
N TYR A 435 19.61 9.41 -6.36
CA TYR A 435 19.87 7.97 -6.31
C TYR A 435 19.05 7.20 -7.34
N ALA A 436 17.79 7.61 -7.55
CA ALA A 436 16.88 7.13 -8.59
C ALA A 436 17.37 7.48 -10.00
N GLN A 437 17.78 8.73 -10.24
CA GLN A 437 18.30 9.19 -11.53
C GLN A 437 19.53 8.39 -12.00
N ALA A 438 20.48 8.14 -11.09
CA ALA A 438 21.66 7.32 -11.33
C ALA A 438 21.31 5.87 -11.74
N ARG A 439 20.09 5.43 -11.42
CA ARG A 439 19.56 4.08 -11.66
C ARG A 439 18.50 4.00 -12.76
N GLY A 440 18.30 5.09 -13.51
CA GLY A 440 17.31 5.14 -14.60
C GLY A 440 15.85 5.18 -14.12
N VAL A 441 15.61 5.45 -12.84
CA VAL A 441 14.28 5.58 -12.25
C VAL A 441 13.91 7.06 -12.13
N THR A 442 12.78 7.45 -12.72
CA THR A 442 12.20 8.80 -12.52
C THR A 442 11.29 8.79 -11.30
N VAL A 443 11.50 9.69 -10.35
CA VAL A 443 10.57 9.95 -9.25
C VAL A 443 9.44 10.86 -9.75
N ILE A 444 8.20 10.49 -9.45
CA ILE A 444 7.00 11.29 -9.70
C ILE A 444 6.37 11.57 -8.33
N PRO A 445 6.39 12.82 -7.83
CA PRO A 445 5.76 13.17 -6.56
C PRO A 445 4.24 13.17 -6.70
N GLU A 446 3.58 12.59 -5.70
CA GLU A 446 2.14 12.71 -5.47
C GLU A 446 1.88 13.52 -4.20
N ILE A 447 1.17 14.62 -4.38
CA ILE A 447 0.59 15.45 -3.31
C ILE A 447 -0.92 15.36 -3.49
N ASN A 448 -1.58 14.54 -2.67
CA ASN A 448 -3.01 14.25 -2.79
C ASN A 448 -3.89 15.47 -2.50
N MET A 449 -4.82 15.74 -3.42
CA MET A 449 -5.86 16.77 -3.32
C MET A 449 -7.01 16.47 -4.32
N PRO A 450 -8.24 17.02 -4.14
CA PRO A 450 -8.66 17.83 -3.01
C PRO A 450 -8.96 16.99 -1.76
N ALA A 451 -9.36 15.73 -1.91
CA ALA A 451 -9.48 14.77 -0.81
C ALA A 451 -8.10 14.21 -0.41
N HIS A 452 -8.06 13.33 0.58
CA HIS A 452 -6.83 12.71 1.08
C HIS A 452 -5.77 13.74 1.55
N ALA A 453 -6.24 14.84 2.12
CA ALA A 453 -5.42 16.00 2.41
C ALA A 453 -5.48 16.45 3.88
N ARG A 454 -6.05 15.64 4.79
CA ARG A 454 -6.19 15.97 6.22
C ARG A 454 -4.88 16.42 6.86
N ALA A 455 -3.75 15.77 6.55
CA ALA A 455 -2.45 16.16 7.08
C ALA A 455 -2.05 17.60 6.69
N ALA A 456 -2.32 18.01 5.44
CA ALA A 456 -2.08 19.37 4.97
C ALA A 456 -3.05 20.36 5.62
N VAL A 457 -4.34 20.03 5.61
CA VAL A 457 -5.43 20.85 6.17
C VAL A 457 -5.21 21.15 7.65
N VAL A 458 -4.99 20.12 8.48
CA VAL A 458 -4.77 20.27 9.93
C VAL A 458 -3.48 21.04 10.22
N SER A 459 -2.40 20.80 9.46
CA SER A 459 -1.16 21.57 9.59
C SER A 459 -1.35 23.06 9.27
N MET A 460 -2.15 23.40 8.26
CA MET A 460 -2.43 24.79 7.91
C MET A 460 -3.42 25.46 8.88
N GLU A 461 -4.30 24.71 9.55
CA GLU A 461 -5.07 25.23 10.69
C GLU A 461 -4.20 25.45 11.95
N ALA A 462 -3.23 24.58 12.22
CA ALA A 462 -2.24 24.80 13.29
C ALA A 462 -1.38 26.05 13.01
N ARG A 463 -0.93 26.21 11.76
CA ARG A 463 -0.27 27.44 11.27
C ARG A 463 -1.13 28.68 11.49
N TYR A 464 -2.40 28.62 11.08
CA TYR A 464 -3.35 29.73 11.25
C TYR A 464 -3.49 30.10 12.73
N LYS A 465 -3.77 29.12 13.62
CA LYS A 465 -3.89 29.34 15.07
C LYS A 465 -2.64 30.04 15.65
N ARG A 466 -1.44 29.59 15.27
CA ARG A 466 -0.15 30.15 15.71
C ARG A 466 0.05 31.58 15.21
N LEU A 467 -0.12 31.83 13.91
CA LEU A 467 0.10 33.16 13.33
C LEU A 467 -0.96 34.18 13.78
N MET A 468 -2.19 33.75 14.07
CA MET A 468 -3.21 34.60 14.68
C MET A 468 -2.85 35.02 16.11
N SER A 469 -2.28 34.12 16.94
CA SER A 469 -1.83 34.50 18.29
C SER A 469 -0.58 35.39 18.28
N GLU A 470 0.21 35.35 17.20
CA GLU A 470 1.29 36.30 16.90
C GLU A 470 0.79 37.64 16.30
N GLY A 471 -0.52 37.79 16.02
CA GLY A 471 -1.09 39.00 15.42
C GLY A 471 -0.86 39.16 13.91
N LYS A 472 -0.48 38.08 13.21
CA LYS A 472 -0.09 38.06 11.79
C LYS A 472 -1.22 37.53 10.90
N GLU A 473 -2.37 38.19 10.93
CA GLU A 473 -3.60 37.72 10.26
C GLU A 473 -3.44 37.47 8.74
N ALA A 474 -2.68 38.30 8.03
CA ALA A 474 -2.43 38.10 6.61
C ALA A 474 -1.62 36.82 6.32
N GLU A 475 -0.55 36.57 7.09
CA GLU A 475 0.28 35.36 6.97
C GLU A 475 -0.48 34.10 7.42
N ALA A 476 -1.36 34.23 8.41
CA ALA A 476 -2.21 33.15 8.91
C ALA A 476 -3.18 32.64 7.84
N ASN A 477 -3.79 33.56 7.06
CA ASN A 477 -4.75 33.21 6.03
C ASN A 477 -4.10 32.84 4.67
N GLN A 478 -2.84 33.22 4.43
CA GLN A 478 -2.14 33.05 3.14
C GLN A 478 -2.18 31.62 2.57
N PHE A 479 -2.13 30.60 3.43
CA PHE A 479 -2.08 29.19 3.06
C PHE A 479 -3.23 28.37 3.66
N ARG A 480 -4.31 29.03 4.11
CA ARG A 480 -5.41 28.35 4.78
C ARG A 480 -6.23 27.53 3.78
N LEU A 481 -6.46 26.26 4.10
CA LEU A 481 -7.06 25.26 3.20
C LEU A 481 -8.53 24.97 3.49
N THR A 482 -9.07 25.51 4.60
CA THR A 482 -10.46 25.32 5.01
C THR A 482 -11.26 26.61 4.95
N ASP A 483 -12.57 26.47 4.76
CA ASP A 483 -13.53 27.52 5.03
C ASP A 483 -13.99 27.39 6.49
N PRO A 484 -13.68 28.35 7.39
CA PRO A 484 -14.09 28.27 8.78
C PRO A 484 -15.61 28.34 8.98
N GLN A 485 -16.38 28.73 7.95
CA GLN A 485 -17.85 28.78 7.98
C GLN A 485 -18.51 27.58 7.29
N ASP A 486 -17.74 26.69 6.64
CA ASP A 486 -18.30 25.48 6.04
C ASP A 486 -18.81 24.52 7.12
N THR A 487 -20.08 24.14 7.01
CA THR A 487 -20.78 23.22 7.93
C THR A 487 -21.20 21.91 7.25
N SER A 488 -20.57 21.57 6.12
CA SER A 488 -20.83 20.33 5.38
C SER A 488 -20.59 19.11 6.25
N ASN A 489 -21.58 18.23 6.37
CA ASN A 489 -21.45 16.92 6.98
C ASN A 489 -21.09 15.89 5.90
N VAL A 490 -19.85 15.42 5.94
CA VAL A 490 -19.20 14.62 4.90
C VAL A 490 -18.41 13.51 5.58
N THR A 491 -18.46 12.30 5.05
CA THR A 491 -17.62 11.17 5.47
C THR A 491 -16.76 10.75 4.27
N SER A 492 -15.43 10.78 4.42
CA SER A 492 -14.49 10.21 3.44
C SER A 492 -14.49 8.66 3.51
N VAL A 493 -13.77 7.99 2.61
CA VAL A 493 -13.74 6.52 2.55
C VAL A 493 -13.10 5.88 3.79
N GLN A 494 -12.13 6.57 4.38
CA GLN A 494 -11.45 6.18 5.62
C GLN A 494 -12.13 6.81 6.85
N PHE A 495 -13.35 7.32 6.68
CA PHE A 495 -14.21 7.89 7.72
C PHE A 495 -13.74 9.22 8.34
N TYR A 496 -12.86 9.96 7.67
CA TYR A 496 -12.60 11.35 8.05
C TYR A 496 -13.76 12.27 7.71
N ASP A 497 -13.81 13.43 8.36
CA ASP A 497 -14.81 14.46 8.09
C ASP A 497 -14.36 15.41 6.96
N LYS A 498 -15.02 16.57 6.85
CA LYS A 498 -14.64 17.64 5.92
C LYS A 498 -13.17 18.08 5.99
N MET A 499 -12.44 17.79 7.08
CA MET A 499 -11.02 18.14 7.22
C MET A 499 -10.11 17.29 6.31
N SER A 500 -10.61 16.19 5.74
CA SER A 500 -9.91 15.42 4.69
C SER A 500 -9.79 16.19 3.36
N PHE A 501 -10.52 17.29 3.20
CA PHE A 501 -10.67 17.99 1.92
C PHE A 501 -10.06 19.39 1.95
N ILE A 502 -9.10 19.67 1.06
CA ILE A 502 -8.74 21.03 0.68
C ILE A 502 -9.95 21.64 -0.01
N ASN A 503 -10.43 22.78 0.48
CA ASN A 503 -11.51 23.53 -0.13
C ASN A 503 -10.96 24.35 -1.32
N PRO A 504 -11.29 24.00 -2.59
CA PRO A 504 -10.71 24.68 -3.76
C PRO A 504 -11.15 26.15 -3.89
N CYS A 505 -12.24 26.51 -3.21
CA CYS A 505 -12.82 27.85 -3.23
C CYS A 505 -12.08 28.82 -2.29
N GLN A 506 -11.14 28.32 -1.46
CA GLN A 506 -10.30 29.15 -0.61
C GLN A 506 -9.13 29.77 -1.39
N PRO A 507 -8.90 31.10 -1.29
CA PRO A 507 -7.71 31.73 -1.89
C PRO A 507 -6.37 31.14 -1.45
N GLY A 508 -6.32 30.56 -0.24
CA GLY A 508 -5.14 29.88 0.28
C GLY A 508 -4.82 28.56 -0.41
N ALA A 509 -5.80 27.88 -1.04
CA ALA A 509 -5.59 26.59 -1.69
C ALA A 509 -4.65 26.69 -2.90
N ALA A 510 -4.95 27.59 -3.86
CA ALA A 510 -4.08 27.84 -5.01
C ALA A 510 -2.68 28.32 -4.60
N THR A 511 -2.61 29.21 -3.60
CA THR A 511 -1.36 29.76 -3.05
C THR A 511 -0.50 28.66 -2.40
N PHE A 512 -1.11 27.71 -1.71
CA PHE A 512 -0.47 26.54 -1.13
C PHE A 512 0.06 25.58 -2.20
N VAL A 513 -0.77 25.20 -3.17
CA VAL A 513 -0.36 24.27 -4.24
C VAL A 513 0.82 24.83 -5.03
N ALA A 514 0.78 26.11 -5.41
CA ALA A 514 1.91 26.76 -6.08
C ALA A 514 3.19 26.71 -5.23
N LYS A 515 3.12 27.06 -3.93
CA LYS A 515 4.27 27.04 -3.03
C LYS A 515 4.87 25.64 -2.82
N VAL A 516 4.04 24.61 -2.73
CA VAL A 516 4.52 23.22 -2.62
C VAL A 516 5.17 22.81 -3.94
N MET A 517 4.55 23.11 -5.07
CA MET A 517 5.07 22.78 -6.40
C MET A 517 6.43 23.45 -6.67
N ASP A 518 6.58 24.74 -6.33
CA ASP A 518 7.84 25.49 -6.40
C ASP A 518 8.99 24.80 -5.64
N GLU A 519 8.77 24.40 -4.38
CA GLU A 519 9.82 23.80 -3.55
C GLU A 519 10.19 22.39 -4.06
N VAL A 520 9.22 21.57 -4.43
CA VAL A 520 9.47 20.23 -4.99
C VAL A 520 10.18 20.32 -6.33
N ALA A 521 9.83 21.29 -7.18
CA ALA A 521 10.53 21.57 -8.44
C ALA A 521 12.00 21.92 -8.22
N GLN A 522 12.29 22.79 -7.25
CA GLN A 522 13.66 23.16 -6.88
C GLN A 522 14.46 21.96 -6.35
N MET A 523 13.85 21.07 -5.56
CA MET A 523 14.50 19.84 -5.09
C MET A 523 14.85 18.91 -6.27
N HIS A 524 13.91 18.69 -7.19
CA HIS A 524 14.13 17.90 -8.40
C HIS A 524 15.23 18.48 -9.29
N GLN A 525 15.26 19.81 -9.46
CA GLN A 525 16.33 20.51 -10.17
C GLN A 525 17.69 20.30 -9.48
N ALA A 526 17.77 20.42 -8.15
CA ALA A 526 18.98 20.19 -7.36
C ALA A 526 19.44 18.73 -7.33
N ALA A 527 18.52 17.77 -7.49
CA ALA A 527 18.81 16.35 -7.63
C ALA A 527 19.37 15.97 -9.01
N GLY A 528 19.21 16.82 -10.03
CA GLY A 528 19.60 16.54 -11.41
C GLY A 528 18.53 15.76 -12.20
N GLN A 529 17.28 15.76 -11.72
CA GLN A 529 16.14 15.14 -12.40
C GLN A 529 14.94 16.11 -12.37
N PRO A 530 14.94 17.14 -13.25
CA PRO A 530 13.83 18.10 -13.32
C PRO A 530 12.49 17.41 -13.58
N LEU A 531 11.42 17.91 -12.95
CA LEU A 531 10.09 17.34 -13.10
C LEU A 531 9.57 17.47 -14.54
N THR A 532 8.98 16.38 -15.05
CA THR A 532 8.24 16.36 -16.31
C THR A 532 6.75 16.07 -16.11
N ALA A 533 6.39 15.55 -14.92
CA ALA A 533 5.05 15.14 -14.54
C ALA A 533 4.79 15.46 -13.06
N TRP A 534 3.56 15.82 -12.72
CA TRP A 534 3.09 16.04 -11.35
C TRP A 534 1.87 15.16 -11.08
N HIS A 535 1.85 14.45 -9.95
CA HIS A 535 0.68 13.66 -9.56
C HIS A 535 -0.20 14.43 -8.56
N TYR A 536 -1.44 14.68 -8.97
CA TYR A 536 -2.46 15.45 -8.23
C TYR A 536 -3.19 14.63 -7.17
N GLY A 537 -3.12 13.29 -7.25
CA GLY A 537 -4.05 12.43 -6.52
C GLY A 537 -5.39 12.44 -7.23
N GLY A 538 -6.38 13.11 -6.63
CA GLY A 538 -7.72 13.33 -7.19
C GLY A 538 -8.74 12.26 -6.82
N ASP A 539 -8.30 11.17 -6.20
CA ASP A 539 -9.12 10.04 -5.79
C ASP A 539 -10.17 10.40 -4.73
N GLU A 540 -11.31 9.71 -4.84
CA GLU A 540 -12.32 9.55 -3.78
C GLU A 540 -12.91 10.85 -3.18
N ALA A 541 -12.88 11.97 -3.91
CA ALA A 541 -13.49 13.25 -3.52
C ALA A 541 -15.04 13.23 -3.49
N LYS A 542 -15.62 12.46 -2.55
CA LYS A 542 -17.05 12.15 -2.39
C LYS A 542 -17.43 12.01 -0.91
N ASN A 543 -18.72 12.10 -0.60
CA ASN A 543 -19.26 11.64 0.69
C ASN A 543 -19.74 10.19 0.53
N ILE A 544 -19.15 9.24 1.26
CA ILE A 544 -19.54 7.82 1.13
C ILE A 544 -20.97 7.53 1.56
N MET A 545 -21.54 8.34 2.46
CA MET A 545 -22.91 8.16 2.96
C MET A 545 -23.99 8.40 1.88
N LEU A 546 -23.59 8.95 0.74
CA LEU A 546 -24.42 9.13 -0.47
C LEU A 546 -24.12 8.04 -1.54
N GLY A 547 -23.35 7.01 -1.19
CA GLY A 547 -22.93 5.92 -2.06
C GLY A 547 -24.02 4.88 -2.37
N GLY A 548 -23.81 4.09 -3.42
CA GLY A 548 -24.82 3.16 -3.95
C GLY A 548 -25.17 1.96 -3.05
N GLY A 549 -24.41 1.72 -1.99
CA GLY A 549 -24.68 0.73 -0.94
C GLY A 549 -25.54 1.25 0.22
N TYR A 550 -25.91 2.53 0.20
CA TYR A 550 -26.85 3.16 1.14
C TYR A 550 -28.15 3.58 0.43
N GLN A 551 -29.20 3.80 1.22
CA GLN A 551 -30.48 4.38 0.80
C GLN A 551 -31.06 5.23 1.92
N ASP A 552 -31.87 6.23 1.59
CA ASP A 552 -32.68 6.95 2.58
C ASP A 552 -34.17 6.57 2.44
N PRO A 553 -34.75 5.85 3.42
CA PRO A 553 -36.17 5.47 3.39
C PRO A 553 -37.18 6.62 3.31
N ALA A 554 -36.77 7.86 3.63
CA ALA A 554 -37.64 9.04 3.59
C ALA A 554 -37.75 9.66 2.18
N VAL A 555 -36.78 9.42 1.29
CA VAL A 555 -36.76 9.99 -0.08
C VAL A 555 -36.61 8.95 -1.20
N THR A 556 -36.11 7.75 -0.90
CA THR A 556 -36.06 6.62 -1.84
C THR A 556 -37.48 6.07 -2.01
N LYS A 557 -37.96 5.94 -3.25
CA LYS A 557 -39.33 5.44 -3.50
C LYS A 557 -39.51 4.04 -2.94
N ALA A 558 -40.71 3.70 -2.47
CA ALA A 558 -40.96 2.40 -1.82
C ALA A 558 -40.62 1.19 -2.72
N GLU A 559 -40.81 1.33 -4.03
CA GLU A 559 -40.46 0.33 -5.04
C GLU A 559 -38.96 0.26 -5.39
N GLU A 560 -38.17 1.27 -4.99
CA GLU A 560 -36.71 1.33 -5.16
C GLU A 560 -35.94 0.95 -3.89
N GLN A 561 -36.63 0.85 -2.75
CA GLN A 561 -36.04 0.39 -1.48
C GLN A 561 -35.76 -1.11 -1.51
N VAL A 562 -34.57 -1.49 -1.06
CA VAL A 562 -34.06 -2.87 -1.13
C VAL A 562 -33.45 -3.32 0.19
N GLY A 563 -33.60 -4.59 0.55
CA GLY A 563 -33.06 -5.14 1.80
C GLY A 563 -31.53 -5.21 1.87
N TRP A 564 -30.83 -5.00 0.75
CA TRP A 564 -29.37 -5.07 0.65
C TRP A 564 -28.68 -3.70 0.75
N ARG A 565 -29.37 -2.61 1.08
CA ARG A 565 -28.76 -1.28 1.32
C ARG A 565 -28.87 -0.85 2.78
N GLY A 566 -27.85 -0.20 3.30
CA GLY A 566 -27.91 0.43 4.63
C GLY A 566 -28.83 1.64 4.63
N ASN A 567 -29.69 1.78 5.64
CA ASN A 567 -30.55 2.94 5.80
C ASN A 567 -29.77 4.12 6.40
N THR A 568 -29.80 5.27 5.73
CA THR A 568 -29.09 6.49 6.12
C THR A 568 -29.97 7.72 5.91
N ASP A 569 -29.94 8.67 6.84
CA ASP A 569 -30.67 9.94 6.70
C ASP A 569 -29.87 10.91 5.82
N TRP A 570 -30.25 11.03 4.55
CA TRP A 570 -29.60 11.91 3.57
C TRP A 570 -29.91 13.39 3.79
N SER A 571 -30.97 13.74 4.55
CA SER A 571 -31.23 15.14 4.93
C SER A 571 -30.12 15.73 5.82
N LYS A 572 -29.32 14.86 6.45
CA LYS A 572 -28.14 15.21 7.24
C LYS A 572 -26.83 15.10 6.49
N GLN A 573 -26.81 14.69 5.22
CA GLN A 573 -25.58 14.45 4.45
C GLN A 573 -25.39 15.52 3.37
N ASP A 574 -24.16 16.00 3.23
CA ASP A 574 -23.79 16.97 2.19
C ASP A 574 -22.81 16.34 1.18
N LYS A 575 -22.78 16.88 -0.04
CA LYS A 575 -21.60 16.73 -0.91
C LYS A 575 -20.41 17.48 -0.28
N PRO A 576 -19.15 17.10 -0.54
CA PRO A 576 -17.99 17.93 -0.20
C PRO A 576 -18.21 19.39 -0.58
N PHE A 577 -17.89 20.30 0.35
CA PHE A 577 -18.04 21.75 0.22
C PHE A 577 -19.47 22.29 0.07
N GLY A 578 -20.51 21.44 0.17
CA GLY A 578 -21.92 21.80 -0.08
C GLY A 578 -22.49 22.93 0.79
N LYS A 579 -21.86 23.23 1.93
CA LYS A 579 -22.21 24.34 2.84
C LYS A 579 -21.08 25.36 3.04
N SER A 580 -20.07 25.41 2.17
CA SER A 580 -19.01 26.44 2.19
C SER A 580 -19.52 27.74 1.56
N PRO A 581 -19.55 28.87 2.31
CA PRO A 581 -19.90 30.17 1.72
C PRO A 581 -18.98 30.62 0.59
N GLN A 582 -17.69 30.29 0.61
CA GLN A 582 -16.81 30.60 -0.54
C GLN A 582 -17.16 29.79 -1.78
N CYS A 583 -17.55 28.53 -1.65
CA CYS A 583 -17.99 27.74 -2.79
C CYS A 583 -19.36 28.18 -3.31
N GLN A 584 -20.30 28.56 -2.43
CA GLN A 584 -21.56 29.16 -2.86
C GLN A 584 -21.32 30.46 -3.64
N LYS A 585 -20.39 31.31 -3.18
CA LYS A 585 -19.99 32.51 -3.91
C LYS A 585 -19.44 32.20 -5.31
N MET A 586 -18.67 31.12 -5.50
CA MET A 586 -18.22 30.71 -6.84
C MET A 586 -19.36 30.22 -7.75
N ILE A 587 -20.42 29.64 -7.18
CA ILE A 587 -21.66 29.30 -7.90
C ILE A 587 -22.40 30.58 -8.30
N ASP A 588 -22.56 31.53 -7.37
CA ASP A 588 -23.23 32.81 -7.61
C ASP A 588 -22.48 33.69 -8.64
N GLU A 589 -21.15 33.60 -8.67
CA GLU A 589 -20.28 34.21 -9.69
C GLU A 589 -20.28 33.45 -11.04
N GLY A 590 -20.91 32.28 -11.12
CA GLY A 590 -21.00 31.47 -12.34
C GLY A 590 -19.71 30.76 -12.75
N LYS A 591 -18.73 30.62 -11.85
CA LYS A 591 -17.46 29.90 -12.12
C LYS A 591 -17.65 28.37 -12.17
N ILE A 592 -18.58 27.87 -11.37
CA ILE A 592 -19.04 26.48 -11.31
C ILE A 592 -20.57 26.48 -11.22
N LYS A 593 -21.23 25.39 -11.61
CA LYS A 593 -22.70 25.26 -11.52
C LYS A 593 -23.15 24.64 -10.20
N GLU A 594 -22.36 23.71 -9.68
CA GLU A 594 -22.60 23.05 -8.40
C GLU A 594 -21.27 22.56 -7.80
N VAL A 595 -21.25 22.28 -6.49
CA VAL A 595 -20.06 21.74 -5.80
C VAL A 595 -19.59 20.39 -6.35
N GLY A 596 -20.45 19.65 -7.06
CA GLY A 596 -20.06 18.42 -7.76
C GLY A 596 -19.05 18.62 -8.90
N GLU A 597 -18.93 19.84 -9.45
CA GLU A 597 -17.93 20.16 -10.48
C GLU A 597 -16.55 20.48 -9.88
N LEU A 598 -16.44 20.70 -8.56
CA LEU A 598 -15.21 21.20 -7.91
C LEU A 598 -13.97 20.29 -8.07
N PRO A 599 -14.03 18.95 -7.97
CA PRO A 599 -12.83 18.11 -8.13
C PRO A 599 -12.16 18.27 -9.51
N VAL A 600 -12.98 18.37 -10.56
CA VAL A 600 -12.49 18.57 -11.94
C VAL A 600 -12.13 20.03 -12.22
N TYR A 601 -12.86 20.99 -11.64
CA TYR A 601 -12.47 22.40 -11.69
C TYR A 601 -11.06 22.61 -11.10
N PHE A 602 -10.81 22.06 -9.91
CA PHE A 602 -9.51 22.19 -9.24
C PHE A 602 -8.40 21.44 -9.98
N ALA A 603 -8.69 20.26 -10.54
CA ALA A 603 -7.74 19.54 -11.38
C ALA A 603 -7.32 20.34 -12.64
N LYS A 604 -8.22 21.18 -13.19
CA LYS A 604 -7.90 22.10 -14.29
C LYS A 604 -7.00 23.25 -13.83
N GLU A 605 -7.31 23.92 -12.73
CA GLU A 605 -6.44 24.96 -12.16
C GLU A 605 -5.04 24.40 -11.84
N VAL A 606 -4.95 23.21 -11.24
CA VAL A 606 -3.64 22.56 -11.01
C VAL A 606 -2.97 22.20 -12.33
N SER A 607 -3.68 21.79 -13.38
CA SER A 607 -3.08 21.55 -14.69
C SER A 607 -2.45 22.81 -15.30
N GLU A 608 -3.04 23.99 -15.07
CA GLU A 608 -2.47 25.28 -15.49
C GLU A 608 -1.20 25.60 -14.69
N MET A 609 -1.19 25.34 -13.38
CA MET A 609 0.02 25.48 -12.54
C MET A 609 1.13 24.52 -13.01
N VAL A 610 0.82 23.24 -13.22
CA VAL A 610 1.75 22.21 -13.71
C VAL A 610 2.37 22.64 -15.05
N LYS A 611 1.56 23.15 -15.98
CA LYS A 611 2.05 23.69 -17.25
C LYS A 611 2.88 24.97 -17.07
N GLY A 612 2.49 25.85 -16.15
CA GLY A 612 3.20 27.10 -15.82
C GLY A 612 4.60 26.88 -15.25
N HIS A 613 4.81 25.79 -14.48
CA HIS A 613 6.14 25.36 -14.01
C HIS A 613 6.96 24.64 -15.10
N GLY A 614 6.45 24.52 -16.32
CA GLY A 614 7.11 23.87 -17.45
C GLY A 614 6.96 22.35 -17.50
N PHE A 615 6.12 21.75 -16.66
CA PHE A 615 5.90 20.31 -16.67
C PHE A 615 4.95 19.92 -17.80
N SER A 616 5.25 18.81 -18.47
CA SER A 616 4.52 18.35 -19.65
C SER A 616 3.29 17.48 -19.36
N THR A 617 3.09 17.06 -18.10
CA THR A 617 2.10 16.03 -17.76
C THR A 617 1.44 16.26 -16.41
N LEU A 618 0.11 16.35 -16.39
CA LEU A 618 -0.69 16.09 -15.20
C LEU A 618 -0.91 14.57 -15.09
N GLN A 619 -0.75 14.01 -13.89
CA GLN A 619 -1.08 12.62 -13.56
C GLN A 619 -2.07 12.62 -12.39
N ALA A 620 -3.03 11.69 -12.38
CA ALA A 620 -4.05 11.55 -11.34
C ALA A 620 -4.59 10.11 -11.29
N TRP A 621 -5.28 9.75 -10.22
CA TRP A 621 -6.23 8.63 -10.23
C TRP A 621 -7.43 9.01 -11.11
N GLU A 622 -7.97 8.08 -11.89
CA GLU A 622 -8.92 8.43 -12.96
C GLU A 622 -10.23 9.03 -12.44
N ASP A 623 -10.68 8.62 -11.25
CA ASP A 623 -11.96 9.03 -10.71
C ASP A 623 -12.01 10.50 -10.26
N GLY A 624 -10.85 11.15 -10.08
CA GLY A 624 -10.72 12.59 -9.90
C GLY A 624 -10.92 13.40 -11.19
N LEU A 625 -10.72 12.77 -12.36
CA LEU A 625 -10.88 13.41 -13.68
C LEU A 625 -12.18 12.99 -14.40
N LYS A 626 -12.97 12.06 -13.83
CA LYS A 626 -14.09 11.37 -14.52
C LYS A 626 -15.21 12.25 -15.06
N TYR A 627 -15.36 13.48 -14.56
CA TYR A 627 -16.35 14.45 -15.05
C TYR A 627 -15.79 15.42 -16.11
N ALA A 628 -14.50 15.35 -16.45
CA ALA A 628 -13.94 16.04 -17.61
C ALA A 628 -14.28 15.27 -18.90
N LYS A 629 -14.60 15.99 -19.98
CA LYS A 629 -15.04 15.37 -21.24
C LYS A 629 -13.97 14.49 -21.90
N ASN A 630 -12.70 14.88 -21.79
CA ASN A 630 -11.52 14.21 -22.35
C ASN A 630 -10.24 14.87 -21.83
N ALA A 631 -9.09 14.26 -22.12
CA ALA A 631 -7.76 14.75 -21.71
C ALA A 631 -7.42 16.17 -22.19
N GLY A 632 -8.07 16.66 -23.25
CA GLY A 632 -7.85 18.00 -23.82
C GLY A 632 -8.53 19.15 -23.08
N GLU A 633 -9.21 18.89 -21.95
CA GLU A 633 -9.72 19.95 -21.06
C GLU A 633 -8.67 20.44 -20.04
N PHE A 634 -7.47 19.85 -20.02
CA PHE A 634 -6.37 20.19 -19.11
C PHE A 634 -5.24 20.91 -19.88
N ALA A 635 -4.53 21.83 -19.22
CA ALA A 635 -3.55 22.71 -19.87
C ALA A 635 -2.20 22.06 -20.19
N THR A 636 -1.92 20.88 -19.63
CA THR A 636 -0.69 20.11 -19.87
C THR A 636 -0.69 19.43 -21.23
N ASP A 637 0.49 19.24 -21.85
CA ASP A 637 0.61 18.58 -23.17
C ASP A 637 0.10 17.13 -23.17
N LYS A 638 0.03 16.53 -21.98
CA LYS A 638 -0.43 15.17 -21.72
C LYS A 638 -1.21 15.15 -20.42
N THR A 639 -2.30 14.39 -20.39
CA THR A 639 -3.02 14.06 -19.15
C THR A 639 -2.97 12.55 -18.99
N ARG A 640 -2.41 12.09 -17.88
CA ARG A 640 -2.19 10.67 -17.58
C ARG A 640 -3.10 10.25 -16.42
N VAL A 641 -3.62 9.03 -16.49
CA VAL A 641 -4.37 8.43 -15.38
C VAL A 641 -3.73 7.13 -14.92
N ASN A 642 -3.63 6.95 -13.60
CA ASN A 642 -3.48 5.64 -12.97
C ASN A 642 -4.87 5.02 -12.90
N PHE A 643 -5.18 4.08 -13.80
CA PHE A 643 -6.50 3.46 -13.91
C PHE A 643 -6.68 2.33 -12.88
N TRP A 644 -7.55 2.53 -11.88
CA TRP A 644 -7.67 1.65 -10.70
C TRP A 644 -8.99 0.86 -10.57
N GLU A 645 -9.85 0.82 -11.59
CA GLU A 645 -11.01 -0.09 -11.56
C GLU A 645 -10.60 -1.59 -11.67
N THR A 646 -11.41 -2.49 -11.09
CA THR A 646 -11.23 -3.94 -11.23
C THR A 646 -11.77 -4.47 -12.56
N LEU A 647 -11.19 -5.56 -13.08
CA LEU A 647 -11.63 -6.14 -14.33
C LEU A 647 -13.03 -6.76 -14.20
N TYR A 648 -13.32 -7.48 -13.11
CA TYR A 648 -14.61 -8.17 -12.94
C TYR A 648 -15.81 -7.22 -12.71
N TRP A 649 -15.57 -5.91 -12.48
CA TRP A 649 -16.60 -4.86 -12.50
C TRP A 649 -16.67 -4.06 -13.81
N GLY A 650 -15.97 -4.50 -14.86
CA GLY A 650 -16.03 -3.87 -16.20
C GLY A 650 -14.79 -3.03 -16.55
N GLY A 651 -13.78 -2.96 -15.67
CA GLY A 651 -12.56 -2.17 -15.87
C GLY A 651 -11.80 -2.50 -17.16
N PHE A 652 -12.01 -3.70 -17.73
CA PHE A 652 -11.45 -4.07 -19.04
C PHE A 652 -11.95 -3.20 -20.20
N ASN A 653 -13.19 -2.69 -20.16
CA ASN A 653 -13.73 -1.76 -21.15
C ASN A 653 -13.43 -0.30 -20.76
N GLU A 654 -13.56 0.02 -19.49
CA GLU A 654 -13.36 1.38 -18.99
C GLU A 654 -11.94 1.90 -19.22
N ALA A 655 -10.90 1.08 -19.00
CA ALA A 655 -9.53 1.44 -19.37
C ALA A 655 -9.37 1.83 -20.85
N MET A 656 -10.09 1.16 -21.75
CA MET A 656 -10.08 1.50 -23.18
C MET A 656 -10.85 2.79 -23.45
N ARG A 657 -11.98 3.03 -22.76
CA ARG A 657 -12.74 4.29 -22.84
C ARG A 657 -11.87 5.49 -22.44
N TRP A 658 -11.09 5.36 -21.36
CA TRP A 658 -10.13 6.39 -20.93
C TRP A 658 -9.06 6.65 -22.01
N ALA A 659 -8.47 5.61 -22.60
CA ALA A 659 -7.48 5.78 -23.67
C ALA A 659 -8.08 6.43 -24.95
N HIS A 660 -9.31 6.07 -25.34
CA HIS A 660 -10.02 6.71 -26.46
C HIS A 660 -10.38 8.18 -26.18
N ASN A 661 -10.56 8.55 -24.91
CA ASN A 661 -10.72 9.95 -24.48
C ASN A 661 -9.38 10.71 -24.35
N GLY A 662 -8.29 10.19 -24.94
CA GLY A 662 -7.02 10.88 -25.11
C GLY A 662 -6.07 10.83 -23.91
N TYR A 663 -6.41 10.11 -22.85
CA TYR A 663 -5.57 10.02 -21.65
C TYR A 663 -4.41 9.03 -21.86
N GLU A 664 -3.21 9.35 -21.37
CA GLU A 664 -2.16 8.34 -21.18
C GLU A 664 -2.61 7.39 -20.05
N VAL A 665 -3.16 6.23 -20.36
CA VAL A 665 -3.61 5.26 -19.34
C VAL A 665 -2.44 4.40 -18.84
N VAL A 666 -2.10 4.53 -17.56
CA VAL A 666 -1.26 3.59 -16.81
C VAL A 666 -2.19 2.61 -16.10
N LEU A 667 -2.10 1.32 -16.43
CA LEU A 667 -2.90 0.30 -15.80
C LEU A 667 -2.43 0.07 -14.37
N SER A 668 -3.39 0.13 -13.46
CA SER A 668 -3.18 0.20 -12.02
C SER A 668 -4.19 -0.71 -11.29
N ASN A 669 -4.73 -1.72 -11.97
CA ASN A 669 -5.87 -2.54 -11.54
C ASN A 669 -5.61 -3.28 -10.20
N PRO A 670 -6.39 -3.02 -9.14
CA PRO A 670 -6.14 -3.54 -7.80
C PRO A 670 -6.37 -5.05 -7.67
N ASP A 671 -7.17 -5.65 -8.55
CA ASP A 671 -7.31 -7.09 -8.65
C ASP A 671 -6.06 -7.82 -9.18
N TYR A 672 -4.96 -7.10 -9.48
CA TYR A 672 -3.64 -7.66 -9.80
C TYR A 672 -2.47 -6.90 -9.17
N LEU A 673 -2.48 -5.56 -9.22
CA LEU A 673 -1.29 -4.73 -9.05
C LEU A 673 -1.15 -4.06 -7.67
N TYR A 674 -2.19 -4.16 -6.83
CA TYR A 674 -2.14 -3.70 -5.44
C TYR A 674 -1.41 -4.73 -4.57
N PHE A 675 -0.26 -4.32 -4.05
CA PHE A 675 0.64 -5.09 -3.19
C PHE A 675 0.41 -4.79 -1.70
N ASP A 676 -0.53 -3.93 -1.33
CA ASP A 676 -1.14 -3.93 0.00
C ASP A 676 -2.06 -5.13 0.24
N PHE A 677 -2.37 -5.90 -0.79
CA PHE A 677 -3.22 -7.10 -0.68
C PHE A 677 -2.44 -8.38 -0.32
N PRO A 678 -3.06 -9.35 0.39
CA PRO A 678 -2.46 -10.63 0.74
C PRO A 678 -1.78 -11.35 -0.43
N ASN A 679 -0.74 -12.12 -0.13
CA ASN A 679 -0.16 -13.03 -1.12
C ASN A 679 -0.99 -14.31 -1.28
N GLU A 680 -1.80 -14.70 -0.30
CA GLU A 680 -2.68 -15.86 -0.40
C GLU A 680 -3.90 -15.75 0.52
N VAL A 681 -4.93 -16.57 0.28
CA VAL A 681 -6.13 -16.60 1.12
C VAL A 681 -5.84 -17.42 2.39
N HIS A 682 -5.30 -16.77 3.40
CA HIS A 682 -5.07 -17.34 4.72
C HIS A 682 -5.13 -16.22 5.78
N PRO A 683 -5.89 -16.34 6.89
CA PRO A 683 -6.08 -15.22 7.82
C PRO A 683 -4.81 -14.58 8.40
N ALA A 684 -3.75 -15.39 8.61
CA ALA A 684 -2.44 -14.92 9.06
C ALA A 684 -1.55 -14.28 7.94
N GLU A 685 -2.06 -14.08 6.72
CA GLU A 685 -1.43 -13.15 5.77
C GLU A 685 -1.79 -11.70 6.12
N ARG A 686 -0.90 -10.78 5.76
CA ARG A 686 -1.11 -9.34 5.94
C ARG A 686 -1.77 -8.74 4.71
N GLY A 687 -2.68 -7.79 4.89
CA GLY A 687 -3.10 -6.87 3.83
C GLY A 687 -4.58 -6.49 3.84
N TYR A 688 -4.91 -5.47 3.04
CA TYR A 688 -6.28 -5.15 2.65
C TYR A 688 -6.77 -6.08 1.53
N TYR A 689 -8.07 -6.16 1.26
CA TYR A 689 -8.60 -7.17 0.32
C TYR A 689 -9.92 -6.76 -0.33
N TRP A 690 -10.15 -5.45 -0.47
CA TRP A 690 -11.44 -4.91 -0.92
C TRP A 690 -11.76 -5.28 -2.38
N ALA A 691 -10.73 -5.32 -3.24
CA ALA A 691 -10.86 -5.60 -4.68
C ALA A 691 -10.56 -7.05 -5.05
N THR A 692 -9.76 -7.79 -4.29
CA THR A 692 -9.53 -9.23 -4.48
C THR A 692 -8.94 -9.85 -3.22
N ARG A 693 -9.07 -11.17 -3.05
CA ARG A 693 -8.63 -11.85 -1.82
C ARG A 693 -7.13 -12.12 -1.74
N PHE A 694 -6.42 -12.14 -2.88
CA PHE A 694 -4.97 -12.29 -2.94
C PHE A 694 -4.39 -11.82 -4.29
N ASN A 695 -3.13 -11.36 -4.27
CA ASN A 695 -2.31 -11.00 -5.42
C ASN A 695 -0.92 -11.65 -5.31
N ASP A 696 -0.82 -12.97 -5.52
CA ASP A 696 0.45 -13.69 -5.42
C ASP A 696 1.38 -13.42 -6.62
N THR A 697 2.65 -13.82 -6.47
CA THR A 697 3.68 -13.71 -7.52
C THR A 697 3.22 -14.31 -8.86
N ARG A 698 2.43 -15.38 -8.86
CA ARG A 698 1.93 -16.05 -10.08
C ARG A 698 0.77 -15.30 -10.74
N LYS A 699 -0.20 -14.79 -9.98
CA LYS A 699 -1.33 -14.00 -10.50
C LYS A 699 -0.84 -12.71 -11.15
N VAL A 700 0.11 -12.01 -10.52
CA VAL A 700 0.78 -10.83 -11.10
C VAL A 700 1.49 -11.18 -12.41
N PHE A 701 2.18 -12.33 -12.48
CA PHE A 701 2.85 -12.78 -13.71
C PHE A 701 1.86 -13.13 -14.84
N SER A 702 0.67 -13.60 -14.47
CA SER A 702 -0.38 -14.07 -15.39
C SER A 702 -1.25 -12.95 -15.95
N PHE A 703 -1.09 -11.71 -15.46
CA PHE A 703 -1.82 -10.53 -15.94
C PHE A 703 -1.43 -10.19 -17.38
N ALA A 704 -2.44 -10.04 -18.25
CA ALA A 704 -2.30 -9.68 -19.66
C ALA A 704 -2.73 -8.21 -19.89
N PRO A 705 -1.83 -7.22 -19.72
CA PRO A 705 -2.20 -5.80 -19.75
C PRO A 705 -2.66 -5.27 -21.11
N GLU A 706 -2.12 -5.79 -22.22
CA GLU A 706 -2.54 -5.36 -23.58
C GLU A 706 -3.84 -6.06 -24.07
N ASN A 707 -4.42 -6.96 -23.28
CA ASN A 707 -5.66 -7.65 -23.61
C ASN A 707 -6.47 -7.93 -22.33
N LEU A 708 -6.95 -6.85 -21.69
CA LEU A 708 -7.64 -6.92 -20.40
C LEU A 708 -8.77 -7.97 -20.31
N PRO A 709 -9.63 -8.18 -21.34
CA PRO A 709 -10.65 -9.23 -21.29
C PRO A 709 -10.10 -10.65 -21.12
N GLN A 710 -8.88 -10.94 -21.62
CA GLN A 710 -8.26 -12.26 -21.55
C GLN A 710 -8.17 -12.80 -20.11
N ASN A 711 -8.02 -11.91 -19.14
CA ASN A 711 -7.79 -12.29 -17.75
C ASN A 711 -8.96 -13.08 -17.13
N ALA A 712 -10.17 -13.00 -17.71
CA ALA A 712 -11.31 -13.83 -17.34
C ALA A 712 -11.08 -15.34 -17.53
N GLU A 713 -10.15 -15.75 -18.40
CA GLU A 713 -9.74 -17.16 -18.53
C GLU A 713 -8.65 -17.58 -17.52
N THR A 714 -7.88 -16.64 -16.97
CA THR A 714 -6.66 -16.92 -16.19
C THR A 714 -6.74 -16.53 -14.72
N SER A 715 -7.90 -16.03 -14.28
CA SER A 715 -8.12 -15.53 -12.91
C SER A 715 -9.57 -15.72 -12.46
N VAL A 716 -9.87 -15.24 -11.25
CA VAL A 716 -11.19 -15.23 -10.62
C VAL A 716 -11.44 -13.87 -9.95
N ASP A 717 -12.70 -13.55 -9.66
CA ASP A 717 -13.09 -12.34 -8.94
C ASP A 717 -12.70 -12.39 -7.45
N ARG A 718 -13.08 -11.36 -6.68
CA ARG A 718 -12.79 -11.25 -5.24
C ARG A 718 -13.38 -12.35 -4.35
N ASP A 719 -14.36 -13.09 -4.85
CA ASP A 719 -15.08 -14.15 -4.16
C ASP A 719 -14.79 -15.53 -4.79
N GLY A 720 -13.75 -15.63 -5.63
CA GLY A 720 -13.30 -16.88 -6.24
C GLY A 720 -14.16 -17.37 -7.43
N ASN A 721 -15.05 -16.53 -7.96
CA ASN A 721 -15.87 -16.89 -9.12
C ASN A 721 -15.16 -16.59 -10.44
N ALA A 722 -15.46 -17.39 -11.47
CA ALA A 722 -15.19 -16.98 -12.83
C ALA A 722 -16.09 -15.80 -13.21
N PHE A 723 -15.55 -14.84 -13.95
CA PHE A 723 -16.29 -13.73 -14.54
C PHE A 723 -16.27 -13.83 -16.07
N VAL A 724 -17.04 -12.99 -16.75
CA VAL A 724 -17.07 -12.87 -18.21
C VAL A 724 -16.53 -11.49 -18.59
N ALA A 725 -15.67 -11.42 -19.59
CA ALA A 725 -15.13 -10.17 -20.10
C ALA A 725 -15.12 -10.15 -21.63
N LYS A 726 -15.51 -9.01 -22.21
CA LYS A 726 -15.64 -8.82 -23.65
C LYS A 726 -15.28 -7.40 -24.03
N GLY A 727 -14.30 -7.26 -24.92
CA GLY A 727 -13.81 -5.95 -25.35
C GLY A 727 -14.78 -5.26 -26.31
N GLU A 728 -15.27 -4.07 -25.98
CA GLU A 728 -16.26 -3.32 -26.78
C GLU A 728 -15.65 -2.19 -27.64
N HIS A 729 -14.45 -1.72 -27.31
CA HIS A 729 -13.77 -0.62 -27.98
C HIS A 729 -12.81 -1.11 -29.08
N ASP A 730 -12.33 -0.18 -29.92
CA ASP A 730 -11.21 -0.48 -30.82
C ASP A 730 -9.88 -0.59 -30.03
N PRO A 731 -8.88 -1.34 -30.52
CA PRO A 731 -7.64 -1.57 -29.77
C PRO A 731 -6.90 -0.27 -29.45
N VAL A 732 -6.38 -0.14 -28.23
CA VAL A 732 -5.61 1.01 -27.75
C VAL A 732 -4.20 0.59 -27.32
N LYS A 733 -3.27 1.54 -27.29
CA LYS A 733 -1.97 1.35 -26.65
C LYS A 733 -1.94 2.03 -25.29
N PHE A 734 -1.90 1.24 -24.23
CA PHE A 734 -1.70 1.75 -22.88
C PHE A 734 -0.29 2.33 -22.69
N LYS A 735 -0.15 3.31 -21.80
CA LYS A 735 1.13 3.96 -21.47
C LYS A 735 2.08 3.02 -20.74
N GLY A 736 1.50 2.15 -19.91
CA GLY A 736 2.20 1.09 -19.21
C GLY A 736 1.41 0.55 -18.03
N ILE A 737 2.13 -0.03 -17.06
CA ILE A 737 1.54 -0.56 -15.83
C ILE A 737 2.27 0.01 -14.60
N SER A 738 1.57 0.11 -13.47
CA SER A 738 2.15 0.44 -12.17
C SER A 738 1.63 -0.50 -11.10
N GLY A 739 2.52 -1.00 -10.25
CA GLY A 739 2.16 -1.60 -8.97
C GLY A 739 1.92 -0.53 -7.92
N GLN A 740 1.29 -0.89 -6.82
CA GLN A 740 0.98 -0.01 -5.70
C GLN A 740 1.31 -0.70 -4.39
N GLN A 741 1.95 0.01 -3.47
CA GLN A 741 2.08 -0.42 -2.09
C GLN A 741 1.48 0.65 -1.19
N TRP A 742 0.16 0.55 -0.99
CA TRP A 742 -0.52 1.23 0.09
C TRP A 742 -0.10 0.66 1.45
N SER A 743 -0.36 1.42 2.52
CA SER A 743 0.40 1.29 3.76
C SER A 743 -0.46 1.25 5.04
N GLU A 744 -1.77 1.03 4.95
CA GLU A 744 -2.71 1.03 6.09
C GLU A 744 -2.37 -0.06 7.13
N THR A 745 -2.10 -1.28 6.67
CA THR A 745 -1.75 -2.44 7.53
C THR A 745 -0.26 -2.78 7.50
N VAL A 746 0.53 -2.06 6.70
CA VAL A 746 1.98 -2.26 6.52
C VAL A 746 2.69 -1.21 7.36
N ARG A 747 3.22 -1.59 8.52
CA ARG A 747 3.67 -0.64 9.54
C ARG A 747 5.18 -0.38 9.46
N THR A 748 5.96 -1.43 9.30
CA THR A 748 7.43 -1.39 9.33
C THR A 748 8.03 -1.56 7.93
N ASP A 749 9.30 -1.15 7.78
CA ASP A 749 10.06 -1.36 6.55
C ASP A 749 10.19 -2.85 6.18
N ALA A 750 10.36 -3.74 7.17
CA ALA A 750 10.33 -5.19 6.94
C ALA A 750 8.98 -5.68 6.40
N GLN A 751 7.86 -5.16 6.93
CA GLN A 751 6.53 -5.47 6.41
C GLN A 751 6.32 -4.91 4.99
N TYR A 752 6.91 -3.76 4.66
CA TYR A 752 6.91 -3.21 3.31
C TYR A 752 7.68 -4.12 2.33
N GLU A 753 8.88 -4.55 2.71
CA GLU A 753 9.70 -5.46 1.90
C GLU A 753 9.03 -6.84 1.73
N TYR A 754 8.37 -7.36 2.77
CA TYR A 754 7.55 -8.58 2.70
C TYR A 754 6.42 -8.46 1.67
N MET A 755 5.72 -7.31 1.64
CA MET A 755 4.56 -7.12 0.78
C MET A 755 4.93 -6.81 -0.68
N VAL A 756 6.05 -6.14 -0.92
CA VAL A 756 6.52 -5.80 -2.28
C VAL A 756 7.25 -6.99 -2.95
N TYR A 757 8.07 -7.73 -2.22
CA TYR A 757 8.94 -8.76 -2.78
C TYR A 757 8.47 -10.19 -2.47
N PRO A 758 8.49 -11.11 -3.46
CA PRO A 758 9.09 -10.97 -4.79
C PRO A 758 8.14 -10.55 -5.93
N ARG A 759 6.85 -10.32 -5.66
CA ARG A 759 5.83 -10.11 -6.71
C ARG A 759 6.03 -8.89 -7.61
N ILE A 760 6.73 -7.85 -7.14
CA ILE A 760 7.19 -6.73 -7.98
C ILE A 760 8.00 -7.20 -9.21
N PHE A 761 8.68 -8.35 -9.13
CA PHE A 761 9.43 -8.90 -10.26
C PHE A 761 8.55 -9.49 -11.34
N SER A 762 7.42 -10.09 -10.99
CA SER A 762 6.41 -10.54 -11.95
C SER A 762 5.80 -9.36 -12.70
N MET A 763 5.54 -8.26 -11.98
CA MET A 763 5.08 -7.02 -12.59
C MET A 763 6.14 -6.41 -13.50
N ALA A 764 7.41 -6.31 -13.07
CA ALA A 764 8.50 -5.80 -13.91
C ALA A 764 8.69 -6.63 -15.18
N GLU A 765 8.57 -7.94 -15.05
CA GLU A 765 8.55 -8.90 -16.14
C GLU A 765 7.38 -8.64 -17.12
N ARG A 766 6.13 -8.44 -16.64
CA ARG A 766 5.00 -8.06 -17.51
C ARG A 766 5.05 -6.63 -18.05
N ALA A 767 5.72 -5.72 -17.36
CA ALA A 767 5.91 -4.33 -17.77
C ALA A 767 6.92 -4.19 -18.91
N TRP A 768 7.87 -5.12 -19.01
CA TRP A 768 8.88 -5.17 -20.06
C TRP A 768 8.48 -6.11 -21.21
N HIS A 769 8.08 -7.34 -20.88
CA HIS A 769 7.90 -8.45 -21.81
C HIS A 769 6.43 -8.82 -22.00
N LYS A 770 6.08 -9.22 -23.24
CA LYS A 770 4.79 -9.83 -23.60
C LYS A 770 4.96 -11.34 -23.69
N GLY A 771 4.39 -12.08 -22.74
CA GLY A 771 4.52 -13.55 -22.67
C GLY A 771 3.83 -14.25 -23.83
N GLY A 772 4.24 -15.49 -24.14
CA GLY A 772 3.70 -16.27 -25.27
C GLY A 772 2.25 -16.73 -25.06
N PHE A 773 1.71 -16.57 -23.86
CA PHE A 773 0.29 -16.77 -23.54
C PHE A 773 -0.57 -15.51 -23.73
N GLU A 774 0.03 -14.31 -23.86
CA GLU A 774 -0.70 -13.05 -24.05
C GLU A 774 -1.17 -12.93 -25.51
N LEU A 775 -2.46 -13.14 -25.74
CA LEU A 775 -3.07 -13.04 -27.06
C LEU A 775 -3.17 -11.58 -27.49
N ASP A 776 -3.10 -11.34 -28.80
CA ASP A 776 -3.52 -10.05 -29.36
C ASP A 776 -5.01 -9.80 -29.09
N TYR A 777 -5.30 -8.58 -28.64
CA TYR A 777 -6.65 -8.11 -28.39
C TYR A 777 -7.48 -8.14 -29.69
N VAL A 778 -8.71 -8.64 -29.58
CA VAL A 778 -9.68 -8.65 -30.67
C VAL A 778 -11.03 -8.16 -30.13
N LYS A 779 -11.50 -7.03 -30.65
CA LYS A 779 -12.80 -6.43 -30.34
C LYS A 779 -13.92 -7.46 -30.52
N GLY A 780 -14.82 -7.53 -29.55
CA GLY A 780 -15.94 -8.47 -29.53
C GLY A 780 -15.59 -9.92 -29.19
N ARG A 781 -14.30 -10.28 -29.01
CA ARG A 781 -13.93 -11.57 -28.42
C ARG A 781 -14.32 -11.58 -26.94
N GLU A 782 -15.03 -12.61 -26.57
CA GLU A 782 -15.47 -12.88 -25.20
C GLU A 782 -14.54 -13.91 -24.55
N PHE A 783 -14.31 -13.76 -23.26
CA PHE A 783 -13.53 -14.66 -22.42
C PHE A 783 -14.31 -14.95 -21.14
N SER A 784 -14.25 -16.18 -20.66
CA SER A 784 -14.86 -16.61 -19.39
C SER A 784 -14.09 -17.78 -18.78
N GLY A 785 -14.49 -18.24 -17.61
CA GLY A 785 -13.96 -19.49 -17.03
C GLY A 785 -14.20 -20.75 -17.88
N GLU A 786 -15.08 -20.70 -18.89
CA GLU A 786 -15.43 -21.82 -19.77
C GLU A 786 -14.72 -21.77 -21.13
N THR A 787 -14.30 -20.58 -21.59
CA THR A 787 -13.56 -20.42 -22.86
C THR A 787 -12.13 -20.95 -22.75
N LYS A 788 -11.50 -21.20 -23.90
CA LYS A 788 -10.20 -21.88 -24.01
C LYS A 788 -9.29 -21.23 -25.05
N HIS A 789 -9.35 -19.91 -25.17
CA HIS A 789 -8.52 -19.14 -26.10
C HIS A 789 -7.07 -19.04 -25.61
N VAL A 790 -6.84 -18.98 -24.29
CA VAL A 790 -5.52 -18.86 -23.69
C VAL A 790 -4.83 -20.22 -23.62
N ASN A 791 -3.60 -20.29 -24.14
CA ASN A 791 -2.76 -21.46 -23.99
C ASN A 791 -2.18 -21.54 -22.56
N LYS A 792 -2.99 -22.07 -21.63
CA LYS A 792 -2.61 -22.27 -20.22
C LYS A 792 -1.37 -23.15 -20.03
N ALA A 793 -1.05 -24.04 -20.98
CA ALA A 793 0.19 -24.83 -20.95
C ALA A 793 1.43 -23.97 -21.23
N THR A 794 1.33 -22.98 -22.13
CA THR A 794 2.39 -21.98 -22.35
C THR A 794 2.56 -21.09 -21.12
N LEU A 795 1.47 -20.56 -20.57
CA LEU A 795 1.50 -19.79 -19.31
C LEU A 795 2.18 -20.58 -18.17
N ASN A 796 1.80 -21.84 -17.96
CA ASN A 796 2.40 -22.67 -16.92
C ASN A 796 3.90 -22.92 -17.15
N LYS A 797 4.32 -23.13 -18.40
CA LYS A 797 5.74 -23.33 -18.75
C LYS A 797 6.56 -22.06 -18.52
N GLU A 798 6.06 -20.90 -18.96
CA GLU A 798 6.73 -19.61 -18.81
C GLU A 798 6.79 -19.18 -17.34
N TRP A 799 5.69 -19.38 -16.59
CA TRP A 799 5.69 -19.23 -15.14
C TRP A 799 6.75 -20.11 -14.47
N ASN A 800 6.78 -21.41 -14.78
CA ASN A 800 7.71 -22.32 -14.11
C ASN A 800 9.17 -21.92 -14.37
N GLN A 801 9.49 -21.50 -15.59
CA GLN A 801 10.81 -20.97 -15.95
C GLN A 801 11.15 -19.71 -15.14
N PHE A 802 10.21 -18.77 -15.02
CA PHE A 802 10.36 -17.53 -14.27
C PHE A 802 10.52 -17.77 -12.75
N ALA A 803 9.63 -18.57 -12.17
CA ALA A 803 9.62 -18.93 -10.74
C ALA A 803 10.93 -19.63 -10.32
N ASN A 804 11.49 -20.48 -11.18
CA ASN A 804 12.81 -21.10 -10.95
C ASN A 804 13.96 -20.08 -11.02
N VAL A 805 13.90 -19.08 -11.91
CA VAL A 805 14.92 -18.02 -11.93
C VAL A 805 14.81 -17.14 -10.68
N LEU A 806 13.59 -16.85 -10.22
CA LEU A 806 13.38 -16.14 -8.95
C LEU A 806 13.99 -16.94 -7.79
N GLY A 807 13.49 -18.16 -7.57
CA GLY A 807 13.91 -19.02 -6.46
C GLY A 807 15.41 -19.30 -6.47
N GLN A 808 15.96 -19.78 -7.58
CA GLN A 808 17.36 -20.24 -7.61
C GLN A 808 18.39 -19.11 -7.80
N ARG A 809 18.02 -17.89 -8.23
CA ARG A 809 19.00 -16.84 -8.59
C ARG A 809 18.67 -15.41 -8.13
N VAL A 810 17.39 -15.01 -8.04
CA VAL A 810 17.04 -13.64 -7.61
C VAL A 810 16.92 -13.54 -6.09
N LEU A 811 16.23 -14.47 -5.44
CA LEU A 811 16.08 -14.47 -3.98
C LEU A 811 17.43 -14.48 -3.22
N PRO A 812 18.46 -15.27 -3.62
CA PRO A 812 19.80 -15.15 -3.03
C PRO A 812 20.42 -13.74 -3.16
N LYS A 813 20.14 -13.00 -4.25
CA LYS A 813 20.61 -11.62 -4.42
C LYS A 813 19.88 -10.63 -3.50
N LEU A 814 18.66 -10.94 -3.09
CA LEU A 814 17.89 -10.16 -2.11
C LEU A 814 18.36 -10.40 -0.68
N ASP A 815 18.66 -11.64 -0.29
CA ASP A 815 19.31 -11.92 1.00
C ASP A 815 20.66 -11.16 1.07
N LYS A 816 21.44 -11.14 -0.03
CA LYS A 816 22.66 -10.30 -0.14
C LYS A 816 22.40 -8.79 -0.23
N ALA A 817 21.17 -8.36 -0.53
CA ALA A 817 20.77 -6.95 -0.53
C ALA A 817 20.28 -6.48 0.86
N GLY A 818 20.08 -7.40 1.82
CA GLY A 818 19.38 -7.09 3.06
C GLY A 818 17.92 -6.70 2.83
N VAL A 819 17.25 -7.37 1.88
CA VAL A 819 15.83 -7.17 1.56
C VAL A 819 15.00 -8.30 2.15
N GLU A 820 14.05 -7.97 3.02
CA GLU A 820 13.21 -8.91 3.78
C GLU A 820 11.97 -9.38 3.00
N TYR A 821 12.18 -9.92 1.80
CA TYR A 821 11.12 -10.47 0.96
C TYR A 821 10.30 -11.60 1.65
N ARG A 822 9.04 -11.78 1.23
CA ARG A 822 8.19 -12.89 1.71
C ARG A 822 8.78 -14.24 1.35
N LEU A 823 9.10 -15.04 2.36
CA LEU A 823 9.36 -16.47 2.20
C LEU A 823 8.02 -17.21 2.07
N SER A 824 7.78 -17.83 0.91
CA SER A 824 6.58 -18.60 0.65
C SER A 824 6.46 -19.80 1.59
N VAL A 825 5.29 -19.96 2.21
CA VAL A 825 4.97 -21.14 2.99
C VAL A 825 4.92 -22.35 2.04
N PRO A 826 5.48 -23.51 2.41
CA PRO A 826 5.42 -24.69 1.55
C PRO A 826 4.00 -25.27 1.47
N GLY A 827 3.73 -25.98 0.39
CA GLY A 827 2.63 -26.94 0.32
C GLY A 827 3.11 -28.31 0.78
N GLY A 828 2.23 -29.11 1.38
CA GLY A 828 2.54 -30.50 1.74
C GLY A 828 1.34 -31.39 1.97
N LYS A 829 1.55 -32.70 1.81
CA LYS A 829 0.60 -33.78 2.07
C LYS A 829 1.34 -35.08 2.40
N VAL A 830 0.70 -36.03 3.05
CA VAL A 830 1.24 -37.39 3.26
C VAL A 830 0.58 -38.37 2.30
N VAL A 831 1.39 -39.21 1.64
CA VAL A 831 0.93 -40.25 0.71
C VAL A 831 1.61 -41.57 1.10
N ASN A 832 0.82 -42.56 1.51
CA ASN A 832 1.32 -43.87 1.98
C ASN A 832 2.38 -43.75 3.11
N GLY A 833 2.22 -42.78 4.01
CA GLY A 833 3.17 -42.50 5.10
C GLY A 833 4.41 -41.70 4.69
N ALA A 834 4.60 -41.38 3.40
CA ALA A 834 5.70 -40.53 2.92
C ALA A 834 5.24 -39.08 2.77
N LEU A 835 6.05 -38.13 3.24
CA LEU A 835 5.82 -36.71 3.08
C LEU A 835 6.11 -36.24 1.66
N GLU A 836 5.14 -35.60 1.02
CA GLU A 836 5.35 -34.82 -0.20
C GLU A 836 5.25 -33.34 0.13
N ALA A 837 6.23 -32.54 -0.29
CA ALA A 837 6.22 -31.09 -0.13
C ALA A 837 6.68 -30.36 -1.40
N ASN A 838 6.17 -29.15 -1.61
CA ASN A 838 6.52 -28.28 -2.74
C ASN A 838 6.43 -26.79 -2.34
N VAL A 839 6.81 -25.91 -3.27
CA VAL A 839 6.79 -24.45 -3.09
C VAL A 839 6.55 -23.77 -4.45
N ASP A 840 5.90 -22.61 -4.44
CA ASP A 840 5.57 -21.80 -5.61
C ASP A 840 6.81 -21.26 -6.36
N LEU A 841 7.92 -21.04 -5.64
CA LEU A 841 9.22 -20.57 -6.14
C LEU A 841 10.30 -21.66 -5.97
N PRO A 842 10.45 -22.60 -6.93
CA PRO A 842 11.37 -23.73 -6.78
C PRO A 842 12.83 -23.27 -6.68
N GLY A 843 13.53 -23.83 -5.69
CA GLY A 843 14.88 -23.42 -5.30
C GLY A 843 14.95 -23.04 -3.82
N LEU A 844 13.86 -22.52 -3.24
CA LEU A 844 13.75 -22.32 -1.80
C LEU A 844 13.94 -23.65 -1.05
N THR A 845 14.69 -23.59 0.06
CA THR A 845 14.88 -24.74 0.94
C THR A 845 13.61 -24.96 1.75
N ILE A 846 13.03 -26.16 1.67
CA ILE A 846 11.93 -26.61 2.53
C ILE A 846 12.54 -27.39 3.71
N GLU A 847 12.03 -27.13 4.92
CA GLU A 847 12.28 -27.93 6.11
C GLU A 847 10.97 -28.52 6.64
N PHE A 848 11.10 -29.67 7.31
CA PHE A 848 10.01 -30.34 8.01
C PHE A 848 10.41 -30.64 9.47
N SER A 849 9.41 -30.81 10.33
CA SER A 849 9.55 -31.21 11.73
C SER A 849 8.39 -32.13 12.13
N THR A 850 8.66 -33.10 13.01
CA THR A 850 7.64 -34.02 13.57
C THR A 850 7.33 -33.75 15.04
N ASP A 851 7.99 -32.77 15.66
CA ASP A 851 7.86 -32.38 17.07
C ASP A 851 7.60 -30.86 17.26
N GLY A 852 7.62 -30.08 16.17
CA GLY A 852 7.49 -28.62 16.14
C GLY A 852 8.76 -27.87 16.53
N GLN A 853 9.84 -28.57 16.91
CA GLN A 853 11.04 -28.00 17.55
C GLN A 853 12.30 -28.31 16.75
N SER A 854 12.48 -29.57 16.35
CA SER A 854 13.61 -30.10 15.60
C SER A 854 13.30 -30.06 14.11
N TRP A 855 14.08 -29.30 13.35
CA TRP A 855 13.86 -29.11 11.91
C TRP A 855 14.90 -29.86 11.07
N SER A 856 14.43 -30.49 10.00
CA SER A 856 15.24 -31.25 9.04
C SER A 856 14.94 -30.80 7.61
N ARG A 857 15.95 -30.73 6.75
CA ARG A 857 15.77 -30.39 5.34
C ARG A 857 14.95 -31.46 4.62
N TYR A 858 13.95 -31.02 3.86
CA TYR A 858 13.18 -31.90 2.97
C TYR A 858 13.98 -32.22 1.70
N ASP A 859 14.01 -33.50 1.32
CA ASP A 859 14.56 -33.99 0.05
C ASP A 859 13.46 -34.68 -0.76
N ALA A 860 13.13 -34.10 -1.92
CA ALA A 860 12.13 -34.66 -2.83
C ALA A 860 12.57 -35.99 -3.47
N GLY A 861 13.88 -36.25 -3.55
CA GLY A 861 14.46 -37.51 -4.01
C GLY A 861 14.46 -38.62 -2.95
N ASN A 862 14.39 -38.26 -1.67
CA ASN A 862 14.37 -39.18 -0.54
C ASN A 862 13.31 -38.73 0.49
N LYS A 863 12.04 -38.84 0.10
CA LYS A 863 10.88 -38.40 0.89
C LYS A 863 10.90 -39.05 2.29
N PRO A 864 10.82 -38.27 3.38
CA PRO A 864 10.84 -38.84 4.73
C PRO A 864 9.53 -39.57 5.03
N MET A 865 9.64 -40.70 5.71
CA MET A 865 8.50 -41.40 6.30
C MET A 865 8.09 -40.71 7.59
N VAL A 866 6.80 -40.44 7.74
CA VAL A 866 6.22 -39.61 8.81
C VAL A 866 4.92 -40.22 9.35
N SER A 867 4.54 -39.84 10.57
CA SER A 867 3.29 -40.27 11.21
C SER A 867 2.80 -39.19 12.17
N GLY A 868 1.49 -38.91 12.17
CA GLY A 868 0.92 -37.81 12.95
C GLY A 868 1.09 -36.46 12.27
N THR A 869 1.03 -35.37 13.04
CA THR A 869 1.19 -34.01 12.53
C THR A 869 2.65 -33.72 12.17
N VAL A 870 2.85 -33.18 10.97
CA VAL A 870 4.13 -32.72 10.44
C VAL A 870 4.05 -31.22 10.20
N TYR A 871 5.06 -30.49 10.66
CA TYR A 871 5.20 -29.06 10.46
C TYR A 871 6.13 -28.80 9.28
N LEU A 872 5.81 -27.80 8.45
CA LEU A 872 6.62 -27.39 7.30
C LEU A 872 6.90 -25.89 7.32
N ARG A 873 8.09 -25.50 6.85
CA ARG A 873 8.48 -24.10 6.58
C ARG A 873 9.47 -24.02 5.41
N THR A 874 9.67 -22.83 4.82
CA THR A 874 10.83 -22.55 3.98
C THR A 874 11.88 -21.72 4.73
N VAL A 875 13.11 -21.70 4.19
CA VAL A 875 14.26 -20.99 4.74
C VAL A 875 14.91 -20.11 3.67
N SER A 876 15.40 -18.91 4.05
CA SER A 876 16.22 -18.04 3.21
C SER A 876 17.55 -18.69 2.79
N PHE A 877 18.19 -18.18 1.74
CA PHE A 877 19.42 -18.77 1.21
C PHE A 877 20.63 -18.53 2.12
N ASP A 878 20.58 -17.48 2.94
CA ASP A 878 21.56 -17.22 4.00
C ASP A 878 21.28 -17.94 5.33
N GLY A 879 20.19 -18.72 5.42
CA GLY A 879 19.79 -19.46 6.61
C GLY A 879 19.24 -18.64 7.78
N LYS A 880 19.05 -17.32 7.65
CA LYS A 880 18.67 -16.45 8.79
C LYS A 880 17.17 -16.26 8.99
N ARG A 881 16.35 -16.44 7.96
CA ARG A 881 14.90 -16.20 7.99
C ARG A 881 14.13 -17.46 7.59
N VAL A 882 12.91 -17.60 8.11
CA VAL A 882 12.01 -18.71 7.79
C VAL A 882 10.62 -18.19 7.44
N SER A 883 9.86 -18.95 6.64
CA SER A 883 8.42 -18.68 6.49
C SER A 883 7.69 -18.95 7.82
N ARG A 884 6.44 -18.47 7.93
CA ARG A 884 5.53 -19.03 8.95
C ARG A 884 5.40 -20.55 8.74
N VAL A 885 5.14 -21.25 9.84
CA VAL A 885 4.95 -22.70 9.86
C VAL A 885 3.55 -23.04 9.34
N THR A 886 3.41 -24.16 8.64
CA THR A 886 2.13 -24.77 8.28
C THR A 886 2.10 -26.23 8.71
N GLU A 887 0.91 -26.74 9.02
CA GLU A 887 0.71 -28.13 9.46
C GLU A 887 0.22 -29.02 8.30
N VAL A 888 0.70 -30.26 8.29
CA VAL A 888 0.23 -31.37 7.48
C VAL A 888 -0.20 -32.47 8.45
N ASN A 889 -1.45 -32.90 8.39
CA ASN A 889 -1.91 -34.07 9.14
C ASN A 889 -1.71 -35.32 8.27
N GLY A 890 -0.97 -36.30 8.81
CA GLY A 890 -0.60 -37.56 8.13
C GLY A 890 -1.52 -38.74 8.36
#